data_AF-A0A8J1JFQ6-F1
#
_entry.id   AF-A0A8J1JFQ6-F1
#
_cell.length_a   1.000
_cell.length_b   1.000
_cell.length_c   1.000
_cell.angle_alpha   90.00
_cell.angle_beta   90.00
_cell.angle_gamma   90.00
#
_symmetry.space_group_name_H-M   'P 1'
#
loop_
_entity.id
_entity.type
_entity.pdbx_description
1 polymer ?
#
loop_
_entity_poly.entity_id
_entity_poly.type
_entity_poly.pdbx_seq_one_letter_code
_entity_poly.pdbx_strand_id
1 'polypeptide(L)'
;MKTPTSATQTNAAAAAHGNLISTSNANLPEHMDEKTSVVTQDAQEFLTDLLNRQKTRLNELSSHLSSMALSETFHSSLNSSMRWPVDKLTCDKVSTLLTKMKDIDLAADSVETLIGKLKDSSSCILRADNVSSLDVINISKQNDLLWKELETFKDIRGILECFLQTHYSKFNKIINQENLEVLMGQLLEHEKENLRLREQVVEKEAKLEDLSCLIQQEKDTAVKINQVSRTTEATHIRLQNLVKRKENENQQMATQIQSLETGISGRKLEIEGLKRQITHLKEKQTVEKEGLKKAFRVQKQKVDRFQKVIENINSQVKEKEIELSEAHSSCSIWKAHHDSAVETKTRLEVQHESLTNQTSDHVKHIKTMEDERKQLKEEHIEKMSVIKLENAHFSEENLKLKASIAALENETLIVNSELSEVQEKASQQKHFAEQYENQVQRLQEELNKLKDRFEDVLIKKKTILENKDYENEKVRKQLDADLAKLEHVPGLLKTADQMLQECQESLLVDTNEYFLGNESFKTENDRIARKCEEIGIKLEKMVMQNEQLELKLKGQERDLQQSEAQLESKAKECNTLMRLLENAVEAGKKQISEENNKVLSSELALKRKLQSLESELKRKKAEHKQLACTLNAFERTHNLRLEEIRHSLEMTESRNKSIQSYVQFLKTSYAAMFE
;
A
#
# COMPACT_ATOMS: atom_id res chain seq x y z
N MET A 1 -71.22 -10.99 10.51
CA MET A 1 -72.68 -11.19 10.65
C MET A 1 -73.08 -12.31 9.71
N LYS A 2 -73.73 -13.40 10.13
CA LYS A 2 -75.09 -13.50 10.71
C LYS A 2 -76.18 -13.02 9.74
N THR A 3 -76.55 -13.89 8.80
CA THR A 3 -77.97 -14.08 8.47
C THR A 3 -78.69 -14.67 9.69
N PRO A 4 -79.99 -14.42 9.83
CA PRO A 4 -80.91 -15.56 9.89
C PRO A 4 -82.21 -15.33 9.09
N THR A 5 -82.75 -16.42 8.55
CA THR A 5 -84.11 -16.48 7.99
C THR A 5 -85.03 -17.09 9.03
N SER A 6 -86.17 -16.45 9.37
CA SER A 6 -87.43 -17.13 9.72
C SER A 6 -88.57 -16.19 10.17
N ALA A 7 -89.80 -16.74 10.05
CA ALA A 7 -90.95 -16.58 10.93
C ALA A 7 -92.10 -15.56 10.61
N THR A 8 -93.30 -16.15 10.66
CA THR A 8 -94.60 -15.62 11.15
C THR A 8 -95.41 -14.56 10.39
N GLN A 9 -96.51 -15.06 9.78
CA GLN A 9 -97.94 -14.70 10.05
C GLN A 9 -98.39 -13.22 10.02
N THR A 10 -99.47 -12.91 9.28
CA THR A 10 -100.85 -12.87 9.87
C THR A 10 -101.98 -12.55 8.85
N ASN A 11 -103.14 -13.17 9.08
CA ASN A 11 -104.53 -12.66 9.04
C ASN A 11 -105.16 -11.93 7.82
N ALA A 12 -106.11 -12.65 7.18
CA ALA A 12 -107.59 -12.48 7.33
C ALA A 12 -108.45 -11.68 6.30
N ALA A 13 -109.78 -11.88 6.47
CA ALA A 13 -110.92 -11.03 6.06
C ALA A 13 -111.59 -11.19 4.66
N ALA A 14 -112.27 -12.33 4.47
CA ALA A 14 -113.75 -12.45 4.39
C ALA A 14 -114.65 -11.71 3.34
N ALA A 15 -115.69 -12.47 2.92
CA ALA A 15 -117.08 -12.10 2.59
C ALA A 15 -117.43 -11.28 1.32
N ALA A 16 -118.22 -11.90 0.41
CA ALA A 16 -119.68 -11.66 0.35
C ALA A 16 -120.39 -12.57 -0.69
N HIS A 17 -121.54 -13.16 -0.34
CA HIS A 17 -122.51 -13.78 -1.28
C HIS A 17 -123.93 -13.52 -0.77
N GLY A 18 -124.88 -13.19 -1.66
CA GLY A 18 -126.20 -12.70 -1.27
C GLY A 18 -127.34 -12.93 -2.28
N ASN A 19 -127.79 -14.19 -2.38
CA ASN A 19 -129.17 -14.66 -2.11
C ASN A 19 -130.43 -14.08 -2.84
N LEU A 20 -131.54 -14.83 -2.74
CA LEU A 20 -132.96 -14.52 -3.07
C LEU A 20 -133.38 -14.63 -4.56
N ILE A 21 -134.59 -15.09 -4.96
CA ILE A 21 -135.73 -15.75 -4.27
C ILE A 21 -136.60 -16.52 -5.30
N SER A 22 -137.30 -17.60 -4.90
CA SER A 22 -138.64 -18.00 -5.42
C SER A 22 -139.22 -19.26 -4.72
N THR A 23 -140.46 -19.18 -4.21
CA THR A 23 -141.28 -20.29 -3.65
C THR A 23 -142.78 -19.93 -3.63
N SER A 24 -143.71 -20.90 -3.81
CA SER A 24 -145.07 -20.92 -3.20
C SER A 24 -145.85 -22.23 -3.50
N ASN A 25 -146.90 -22.55 -2.73
CA ASN A 25 -147.76 -23.76 -2.81
C ASN A 25 -149.07 -23.63 -1.94
N ALA A 26 -150.27 -24.12 -2.34
CA ALA A 26 -151.55 -24.05 -1.55
C ALA A 26 -152.72 -24.98 -2.04
N ASN A 27 -153.84 -25.12 -1.27
CA ASN A 27 -154.93 -26.13 -1.43
C ASN A 27 -156.38 -25.73 -0.95
N LEU A 28 -157.46 -26.22 -1.62
CA LEU A 28 -158.83 -26.73 -1.16
C LEU A 28 -159.80 -25.87 -0.24
N PRO A 29 -161.09 -26.23 0.12
CA PRO A 29 -162.15 -27.22 -0.33
C PRO A 29 -163.69 -26.78 -0.33
N GLU A 30 -164.64 -27.74 -0.61
CA GLU A 30 -166.06 -27.94 -0.08
C GLU A 30 -167.30 -27.03 -0.49
N HIS A 31 -168.64 -27.33 -0.32
CA HIS A 31 -169.52 -28.58 -0.27
C HIS A 31 -171.09 -28.33 0.00
N MET A 32 -172.04 -29.03 -0.69
CA MET A 32 -173.50 -29.38 -0.37
C MET A 32 -174.63 -28.32 -0.15
N ASP A 33 -175.98 -28.54 -0.11
CA ASP A 33 -177.04 -29.57 -0.49
C ASP A 33 -178.46 -28.86 -0.67
N GLU A 34 -179.76 -29.27 -0.47
CA GLU A 34 -180.60 -30.42 0.03
C GLU A 34 -182.05 -30.44 -0.67
N LYS A 35 -183.15 -31.00 -0.11
CA LYS A 35 -184.23 -31.76 -0.86
C LYS A 35 -185.70 -31.78 -0.29
N THR A 36 -186.65 -32.55 -0.91
CA THR A 36 -187.98 -33.14 -0.41
C THR A 36 -189.25 -32.27 -0.15
N SER A 37 -190.52 -32.74 0.06
CA SER A 37 -191.35 -33.99 -0.22
C SER A 37 -192.88 -33.71 0.03
N VAL A 38 -193.90 -34.24 -0.67
CA VAL A 38 -194.65 -35.54 -0.58
C VAL A 38 -195.40 -35.83 0.75
N VAL A 39 -196.43 -36.68 0.69
CA VAL A 39 -197.31 -37.25 1.76
C VAL A 39 -198.62 -36.47 2.01
N THR A 40 -199.71 -37.22 2.26
CA THR A 40 -201.04 -36.91 1.69
C THR A 40 -202.26 -37.55 2.38
N GLN A 41 -203.43 -36.88 2.39
CA GLN A 41 -204.79 -37.47 2.27
C GLN A 41 -205.46 -37.09 0.93
N ASP A 42 -204.75 -36.33 0.08
CA ASP A 42 -205.38 -35.22 -0.62
C ASP A 42 -205.62 -35.47 -2.11
N ALA A 43 -205.46 -36.68 -2.66
CA ALA A 43 -205.45 -36.89 -4.11
C ALA A 43 -206.66 -36.29 -4.87
N GLN A 44 -207.81 -36.16 -4.21
CA GLN A 44 -209.04 -35.56 -4.77
C GLN A 44 -209.18 -34.05 -4.45
N GLU A 45 -208.67 -33.60 -3.29
CA GLU A 45 -208.64 -32.18 -2.90
C GLU A 45 -207.50 -31.45 -3.60
N PHE A 46 -206.29 -32.01 -3.63
CA PHE A 46 -205.16 -31.64 -4.48
C PHE A 46 -205.50 -31.64 -5.96
N LEU A 47 -206.37 -32.51 -6.50
CA LEU A 47 -206.80 -32.35 -7.91
C LEU A 47 -207.65 -31.10 -8.11
N THR A 48 -208.49 -30.75 -7.14
CA THR A 48 -209.32 -29.53 -7.16
C THR A 48 -208.48 -28.27 -6.92
N ASP A 49 -207.53 -28.31 -5.97
CA ASP A 49 -206.61 -27.22 -5.63
C ASP A 49 -205.47 -27.08 -6.65
N LEU A 50 -205.03 -28.15 -7.31
CA LEU A 50 -204.15 -28.08 -8.48
C LEU A 50 -204.87 -27.44 -9.66
N LEU A 51 -206.16 -27.74 -9.88
CA LEU A 51 -206.94 -27.06 -10.91
C LEU A 51 -207.09 -25.56 -10.60
N ASN A 52 -207.33 -25.20 -9.32
CA ASN A 52 -207.37 -23.81 -8.88
C ASN A 52 -205.99 -23.12 -8.94
N ARG A 53 -204.89 -23.81 -8.59
CA ARG A 53 -203.50 -23.31 -8.69
C ARG A 53 -203.01 -23.19 -10.12
N GLN A 54 -203.44 -24.08 -11.01
CA GLN A 54 -203.26 -23.92 -12.46
C GLN A 54 -204.02 -22.68 -12.94
N LYS A 55 -205.26 -22.48 -12.47
CA LYS A 55 -206.09 -21.33 -12.85
C LYS A 55 -205.55 -20.00 -12.30
N THR A 56 -205.00 -19.95 -11.08
CA THR A 56 -204.31 -18.75 -10.57
C THR A 56 -202.99 -18.52 -11.28
N ARG A 57 -202.13 -19.54 -11.47
CA ARG A 57 -200.88 -19.38 -12.24
C ARG A 57 -201.10 -18.96 -13.69
N LEU A 58 -202.14 -19.47 -14.34
CA LEU A 58 -202.48 -19.07 -15.71
C LEU A 58 -203.07 -17.65 -15.74
N ASN A 59 -203.74 -17.20 -14.67
CA ASN A 59 -204.13 -15.80 -14.49
C ASN A 59 -202.94 -14.88 -14.13
N GLU A 60 -201.92 -15.36 -13.41
CA GLU A 60 -200.67 -14.62 -13.11
C GLU A 60 -199.77 -14.51 -14.35
N LEU A 61 -199.67 -15.57 -15.16
CA LEU A 61 -199.05 -15.49 -16.48
C LEU A 61 -199.86 -14.59 -17.41
N SER A 62 -201.19 -14.68 -17.41
CA SER A 62 -202.05 -13.80 -18.20
C SER A 62 -201.92 -12.33 -17.77
N SER A 63 -201.75 -12.01 -16.48
CA SER A 63 -201.53 -10.64 -16.02
C SER A 63 -200.12 -10.13 -16.36
N HIS A 64 -199.09 -10.97 -16.26
CA HIS A 64 -197.73 -10.63 -16.71
C HIS A 64 -197.63 -10.43 -18.23
N LEU A 65 -198.26 -11.28 -19.04
CA LEU A 65 -198.34 -11.08 -20.50
C LEU A 65 -199.24 -9.89 -20.86
N SER A 66 -200.36 -9.66 -20.16
CA SER A 66 -201.20 -8.46 -20.38
C SER A 66 -200.47 -7.15 -20.03
N SER A 67 -199.51 -7.18 -19.11
CA SER A 67 -198.61 -6.06 -18.81
C SER A 67 -197.67 -5.74 -19.99
N MET A 68 -197.32 -6.73 -20.82
CA MET A 68 -196.53 -6.55 -22.04
C MET A 68 -197.38 -6.28 -23.30
N ALA A 69 -198.58 -6.86 -23.40
CA ALA A 69 -199.33 -6.99 -24.65
C ALA A 69 -200.10 -5.73 -25.11
N LEU A 70 -200.06 -4.62 -24.35
CA LEU A 70 -200.76 -3.37 -24.70
C LEU A 70 -199.84 -2.17 -24.93
N SER A 71 -198.88 -2.31 -25.86
CA SER A 71 -198.48 -1.18 -26.71
C SER A 71 -198.02 -1.63 -28.10
N GLU A 72 -198.68 -1.11 -29.15
CA GLU A 72 -198.39 -1.44 -30.56
C GLU A 72 -197.12 -0.71 -31.08
N THR A 73 -195.94 -1.07 -30.60
CA THR A 73 -194.67 -0.43 -31.04
C THR A 73 -193.50 -1.38 -31.34
N PHE A 74 -193.63 -2.68 -31.07
CA PHE A 74 -192.50 -3.63 -31.08
C PHE A 74 -191.70 -3.66 -32.41
N HIS A 75 -192.37 -3.60 -33.57
CA HIS A 75 -191.71 -3.62 -34.87
C HIS A 75 -191.01 -2.31 -35.27
N SER A 76 -191.28 -1.19 -34.60
CA SER A 76 -190.64 0.11 -34.92
C SER A 76 -189.36 0.37 -34.13
N SER A 77 -189.20 -0.26 -32.96
CA SER A 77 -188.04 -0.06 -32.08
C SER A 77 -186.77 -0.75 -32.60
N LEU A 78 -186.91 -1.97 -33.13
CA LEU A 78 -185.78 -2.86 -33.45
C LEU A 78 -184.78 -2.25 -34.45
N ASN A 79 -185.28 -1.52 -35.46
CA ASN A 79 -184.46 -0.94 -36.53
C ASN A 79 -183.78 0.39 -36.16
N SER A 80 -184.11 1.00 -35.02
CA SER A 80 -183.61 2.33 -34.64
C SER A 80 -182.64 2.34 -33.45
N SER A 81 -182.53 1.24 -32.69
CA SER A 81 -181.82 1.19 -31.40
C SER A 81 -180.63 0.22 -31.38
N MET A 82 -179.84 0.15 -32.46
CA MET A 82 -178.63 -0.67 -32.53
C MET A 82 -177.34 0.15 -32.25
N ARG A 83 -177.29 0.82 -31.09
CA ARG A 83 -176.09 1.51 -30.59
C ARG A 83 -175.77 1.16 -29.12
N TRP A 84 -175.59 -0.14 -28.86
CA TRP A 84 -175.15 -0.64 -27.56
C TRP A 84 -173.75 -0.07 -27.20
N PRO A 85 -173.48 0.30 -25.93
CA PRO A 85 -172.19 0.87 -25.54
C PRO A 85 -171.04 -0.15 -25.61
N VAL A 86 -170.16 0.02 -26.59
CA VAL A 86 -169.05 -0.91 -26.88
C VAL A 86 -167.99 -0.92 -25.76
N ASP A 87 -167.83 0.18 -25.04
CA ASP A 87 -166.65 0.47 -24.21
C ASP A 87 -166.66 -0.18 -22.80
N LYS A 88 -167.51 -1.17 -22.52
CA LYS A 88 -167.65 -1.80 -21.18
C LYS A 88 -167.72 -3.33 -21.12
N LEU A 89 -167.62 -4.02 -22.25
CA LEU A 89 -167.50 -5.49 -22.29
C LEU A 89 -166.02 -5.91 -22.29
N THR A 90 -165.53 -6.42 -21.16
CA THR A 90 -164.21 -7.06 -21.08
C THR A 90 -164.25 -8.47 -21.68
N CYS A 91 -163.09 -9.01 -22.05
CA CYS A 91 -162.93 -10.32 -22.69
C CYS A 91 -163.73 -11.44 -21.99
N ASP A 92 -163.63 -11.51 -20.66
CA ASP A 92 -164.28 -12.53 -19.84
C ASP A 92 -165.81 -12.38 -19.82
N LYS A 93 -166.31 -11.13 -19.89
CA LYS A 93 -167.75 -10.83 -19.95
C LYS A 93 -168.33 -11.22 -21.31
N VAL A 94 -167.58 -11.00 -22.40
CA VAL A 94 -167.95 -11.51 -23.74
C VAL A 94 -168.05 -13.04 -23.71
N SER A 95 -167.05 -13.72 -23.14
CA SER A 95 -167.06 -15.18 -23.00
C SER A 95 -168.20 -15.71 -22.12
N THR A 96 -168.55 -14.99 -21.04
CA THR A 96 -169.62 -15.38 -20.10
C THR A 96 -171.03 -15.11 -20.65
N LEU A 97 -171.17 -14.19 -21.61
CA LEU A 97 -172.43 -13.98 -22.34
C LEU A 97 -172.63 -15.06 -23.41
N LEU A 98 -171.56 -15.43 -24.14
CA LEU A 98 -171.62 -16.40 -25.23
C LEU A 98 -171.95 -17.82 -24.75
N THR A 99 -171.59 -18.18 -23.51
CA THR A 99 -172.03 -19.45 -22.89
C THR A 99 -173.51 -19.41 -22.53
N LYS A 100 -173.96 -18.36 -21.83
CA LYS A 100 -175.35 -18.23 -21.35
C LYS A 100 -176.42 -18.20 -22.44
N MET A 101 -176.07 -17.81 -23.67
CA MET A 101 -177.01 -17.94 -24.81
C MET A 101 -177.36 -19.40 -25.10
N LYS A 102 -176.40 -20.33 -25.00
CA LYS A 102 -176.59 -21.75 -25.35
C LYS A 102 -177.46 -22.50 -24.35
N ASP A 103 -177.45 -22.06 -23.08
CA ASP A 103 -178.34 -22.56 -22.04
C ASP A 103 -179.82 -22.21 -22.31
N ILE A 104 -180.06 -21.07 -22.99
CA ILE A 104 -181.41 -20.58 -23.34
C ILE A 104 -181.95 -21.32 -24.56
N ASP A 105 -181.11 -21.69 -25.52
CA ASP A 105 -181.51 -22.45 -26.71
C ASP A 105 -182.11 -23.83 -26.35
N LEU A 106 -181.46 -24.55 -25.44
CA LEU A 106 -181.96 -25.85 -24.92
C LEU A 106 -183.34 -25.72 -24.24
N ALA A 107 -183.64 -24.55 -23.64
CA ALA A 107 -184.95 -24.28 -23.06
C ALA A 107 -186.00 -23.95 -24.13
N ALA A 108 -185.64 -23.22 -25.20
CA ALA A 108 -186.54 -22.89 -26.30
C ALA A 108 -186.99 -24.14 -27.08
N ASP A 109 -186.07 -25.03 -27.45
CA ASP A 109 -186.37 -26.28 -28.16
C ASP A 109 -187.28 -27.22 -27.33
N SER A 110 -187.16 -27.15 -26.00
CA SER A 110 -188.03 -27.87 -25.05
C SER A 110 -189.47 -27.30 -24.99
N VAL A 111 -189.65 -26.01 -25.26
CA VAL A 111 -190.98 -25.38 -25.35
C VAL A 111 -191.65 -25.72 -26.68
N GLU A 112 -190.92 -25.72 -27.78
CA GLU A 112 -191.42 -26.07 -29.12
C GLU A 112 -192.00 -27.50 -29.15
N THR A 113 -191.33 -28.46 -28.52
CA THR A 113 -191.81 -29.85 -28.38
C THR A 113 -192.96 -30.05 -27.39
N LEU A 114 -193.26 -29.07 -26.53
CA LEU A 114 -194.48 -29.06 -25.70
C LEU A 114 -195.69 -28.46 -26.44
N ILE A 115 -195.48 -27.37 -27.18
CA ILE A 115 -196.53 -26.72 -27.99
C ILE A 115 -197.08 -27.68 -29.05
N GLY A 116 -196.22 -28.47 -29.70
CA GLY A 116 -196.64 -29.51 -30.65
C GLY A 116 -197.63 -30.51 -30.04
N LYS A 117 -197.32 -31.06 -28.86
CA LYS A 117 -198.17 -32.04 -28.16
C LYS A 117 -199.52 -31.44 -27.73
N LEU A 118 -199.56 -30.15 -27.42
CA LEU A 118 -200.81 -29.45 -27.10
C LEU A 118 -201.73 -29.41 -28.34
N LYS A 119 -201.19 -29.09 -29.52
CA LYS A 119 -201.91 -29.00 -30.80
C LYS A 119 -202.55 -30.34 -31.21
N ASP A 120 -201.84 -31.44 -31.02
CA ASP A 120 -202.37 -32.80 -31.26
C ASP A 120 -203.49 -33.15 -30.25
N SER A 121 -203.31 -32.78 -28.99
CA SER A 121 -204.30 -33.02 -27.92
C SER A 121 -205.62 -32.28 -28.15
N SER A 122 -205.56 -31.00 -28.53
CA SER A 122 -206.75 -30.19 -28.89
C SER A 122 -207.53 -30.79 -30.06
N SER A 123 -206.85 -31.43 -31.01
CA SER A 123 -207.44 -32.01 -32.21
C SER A 123 -208.35 -33.24 -31.94
N CYS A 124 -208.22 -33.85 -30.76
CA CYS A 124 -209.07 -34.96 -30.33
C CYS A 124 -210.34 -34.52 -29.59
N ILE A 125 -210.31 -33.38 -28.88
CA ILE A 125 -211.44 -32.88 -28.08
C ILE A 125 -212.53 -32.25 -28.97
N LEU A 126 -212.15 -31.65 -30.10
CA LEU A 126 -213.03 -30.90 -31.01
C LEU A 126 -214.07 -31.74 -31.80
N ARG A 127 -214.46 -32.95 -31.35
CA ARG A 127 -215.32 -33.86 -32.13
C ARG A 127 -216.64 -34.30 -31.47
N ALA A 128 -216.81 -34.15 -30.16
CA ALA A 128 -218.05 -34.35 -29.40
C ALA A 128 -217.88 -33.75 -27.99
N ASP A 129 -218.87 -33.12 -27.32
CA ASP A 129 -220.30 -32.95 -27.63
C ASP A 129 -220.71 -31.46 -27.68
N ASN A 130 -221.83 -31.15 -28.36
CA ASN A 130 -222.74 -30.00 -28.12
C ASN A 130 -222.17 -28.64 -27.62
N VAL A 131 -221.13 -28.07 -28.26
CA VAL A 131 -220.64 -26.70 -27.96
C VAL A 131 -220.61 -25.82 -29.22
N SER A 132 -220.78 -24.51 -29.04
CA SER A 132 -221.09 -23.53 -30.09
C SER A 132 -219.86 -23.07 -30.90
N SER A 133 -220.12 -22.60 -32.13
CA SER A 133 -219.10 -22.20 -33.11
C SER A 133 -218.16 -21.06 -32.70
N LEU A 134 -218.46 -20.31 -31.63
CA LEU A 134 -217.64 -19.19 -31.17
C LEU A 134 -216.30 -19.64 -30.55
N ASP A 135 -216.32 -20.77 -29.83
CA ASP A 135 -215.15 -21.24 -29.06
C ASP A 135 -214.05 -21.83 -29.97
N VAL A 136 -214.45 -22.42 -31.10
CA VAL A 136 -213.54 -22.99 -32.12
C VAL A 136 -212.59 -21.93 -32.68
N ILE A 137 -213.06 -20.69 -32.87
CA ILE A 137 -212.28 -19.60 -33.46
C ILE A 137 -211.24 -19.04 -32.48
N ASN A 138 -211.54 -19.03 -31.18
CA ASN A 138 -210.63 -18.50 -30.17
C ASN A 138 -209.41 -19.41 -29.95
N ILE A 139 -209.60 -20.73 -29.93
CA ILE A 139 -208.53 -21.71 -29.70
C ILE A 139 -207.48 -21.68 -30.82
N SER A 140 -207.90 -21.56 -32.10
CA SER A 140 -206.95 -21.43 -33.21
C SER A 140 -206.09 -20.18 -33.08
N LYS A 141 -206.72 -19.02 -32.85
CA LYS A 141 -206.02 -17.71 -32.79
C LYS A 141 -204.96 -17.65 -31.70
N GLN A 142 -205.19 -18.27 -30.53
CA GLN A 142 -204.20 -18.30 -29.46
C GLN A 142 -202.99 -19.18 -29.82
N ASN A 143 -203.20 -20.29 -30.53
CA ASN A 143 -202.14 -21.22 -30.91
C ASN A 143 -201.23 -20.65 -32.02
N ASP A 144 -201.83 -19.95 -32.99
CA ASP A 144 -201.09 -19.29 -34.08
C ASP A 144 -200.29 -18.06 -33.60
N LEU A 145 -200.75 -17.37 -32.56
CA LEU A 145 -200.04 -16.24 -31.94
C LEU A 145 -198.76 -16.70 -31.24
N LEU A 146 -198.84 -17.80 -30.48
CA LEU A 146 -197.74 -18.35 -29.67
C LEU A 146 -196.56 -18.82 -30.53
N TRP A 147 -196.84 -19.39 -31.71
CA TRP A 147 -195.81 -19.75 -32.68
C TRP A 147 -195.08 -18.53 -33.27
N LYS A 148 -195.78 -17.40 -33.39
CA LYS A 148 -195.22 -16.20 -34.02
C LYS A 148 -194.23 -15.46 -33.11
N GLU A 149 -194.43 -15.49 -31.79
CA GLU A 149 -193.46 -14.95 -30.83
C GLU A 149 -192.18 -15.81 -30.78
N LEU A 150 -192.32 -17.15 -30.79
CA LEU A 150 -191.18 -18.09 -30.78
C LEU A 150 -190.22 -17.84 -31.96
N GLU A 151 -190.75 -17.57 -33.15
CA GLU A 151 -189.93 -17.31 -34.34
C GLU A 151 -189.18 -15.97 -34.23
N THR A 152 -189.84 -14.91 -33.76
CA THR A 152 -189.17 -13.60 -33.56
C THR A 152 -188.04 -13.65 -32.53
N PHE A 153 -188.09 -14.57 -31.58
CA PHE A 153 -187.02 -14.78 -30.60
C PHE A 153 -185.75 -15.39 -31.25
N LYS A 154 -185.92 -16.32 -32.21
CA LYS A 154 -184.81 -16.99 -32.91
C LYS A 154 -183.99 -16.02 -33.77
N ASP A 155 -184.64 -15.05 -34.41
CA ASP A 155 -183.99 -14.00 -35.21
C ASP A 155 -183.15 -13.04 -34.36
N ILE A 156 -183.73 -12.49 -33.28
CA ILE A 156 -183.06 -11.52 -32.40
C ILE A 156 -181.79 -12.13 -31.79
N ARG A 157 -181.83 -13.41 -31.43
CA ARG A 157 -180.68 -14.19 -30.93
C ARG A 157 -179.53 -14.25 -31.95
N GLY A 158 -179.82 -14.56 -33.22
CA GLY A 158 -178.78 -14.78 -34.25
C GLY A 158 -177.93 -13.54 -34.53
N ILE A 159 -178.54 -12.35 -34.45
CA ILE A 159 -177.86 -11.05 -34.60
C ILE A 159 -176.84 -10.81 -33.47
N LEU A 160 -177.14 -11.30 -32.25
CA LEU A 160 -176.31 -11.07 -31.07
C LEU A 160 -175.00 -11.88 -31.08
N GLU A 161 -175.03 -13.12 -31.59
CA GLU A 161 -173.87 -14.02 -31.60
C GLU A 161 -172.73 -13.51 -32.52
N CYS A 162 -173.08 -13.09 -33.75
CA CYS A 162 -172.11 -12.53 -34.70
C CYS A 162 -171.38 -11.28 -34.17
N PHE A 163 -172.07 -10.47 -33.37
CA PHE A 163 -171.50 -9.25 -32.79
C PHE A 163 -170.41 -9.57 -31.75
N LEU A 164 -170.69 -10.50 -30.82
CA LEU A 164 -169.76 -10.90 -29.76
C LEU A 164 -168.50 -11.57 -30.33
N GLN A 165 -168.66 -12.50 -31.27
CA GLN A 165 -167.56 -13.24 -31.90
C GLN A 165 -166.54 -12.30 -32.59
N THR A 166 -167.03 -11.23 -33.23
CA THR A 166 -166.20 -10.27 -33.98
C THR A 166 -165.25 -9.50 -33.07
N HIS A 167 -165.71 -9.08 -31.88
CA HIS A 167 -164.93 -8.24 -30.96
C HIS A 167 -163.75 -8.99 -30.30
N TYR A 168 -163.94 -10.25 -29.92
CA TYR A 168 -162.90 -11.08 -29.28
C TYR A 168 -161.62 -11.18 -30.14
N SER A 169 -161.79 -11.40 -31.46
CA SER A 169 -160.69 -11.62 -32.40
C SER A 169 -159.76 -10.41 -32.60
N LYS A 170 -160.26 -9.18 -32.40
CA LYS A 170 -159.48 -7.94 -32.61
C LYS A 170 -158.58 -7.64 -31.42
N PHE A 171 -159.12 -7.77 -30.20
CA PHE A 171 -158.43 -7.42 -28.97
C PHE A 171 -157.14 -8.23 -28.77
N ASN A 172 -157.22 -9.54 -29.03
CA ASN A 172 -156.12 -10.48 -28.80
C ASN A 172 -154.94 -10.34 -29.78
N LYS A 173 -155.09 -9.58 -30.88
CA LYS A 173 -153.98 -9.31 -31.82
C LYS A 173 -153.08 -8.17 -31.37
N ILE A 174 -153.64 -7.15 -30.73
CA ILE A 174 -152.93 -5.92 -30.34
C ILE A 174 -151.90 -6.23 -29.25
N ILE A 175 -152.35 -6.85 -28.15
CA ILE A 175 -151.52 -7.17 -26.98
C ILE A 175 -150.32 -8.06 -27.35
N ASN A 176 -150.48 -9.01 -28.26
CA ASN A 176 -149.40 -9.89 -28.69
C ASN A 176 -148.35 -9.18 -29.57
N GLN A 177 -148.72 -8.12 -30.28
CA GLN A 177 -147.77 -7.34 -31.08
C GLN A 177 -146.94 -6.38 -30.22
N GLU A 178 -147.58 -5.68 -29.28
CA GLU A 178 -146.89 -4.76 -28.34
C GLU A 178 -145.80 -5.49 -27.52
N ASN A 179 -146.10 -6.68 -27.02
CA ASN A 179 -145.12 -7.49 -26.26
C ASN A 179 -143.94 -7.98 -27.13
N LEU A 180 -144.16 -8.24 -28.42
CA LEU A 180 -143.11 -8.68 -29.34
C LEU A 180 -142.10 -7.55 -29.62
N GLU A 181 -142.61 -6.32 -29.82
CA GLU A 181 -141.77 -5.14 -30.10
C GLU A 181 -140.86 -4.80 -28.91
N VAL A 182 -141.34 -4.91 -27.66
CA VAL A 182 -140.53 -4.69 -26.45
C VAL A 182 -139.39 -5.71 -26.33
N LEU A 183 -139.68 -7.00 -26.50
CA LEU A 183 -138.67 -8.07 -26.44
C LEU A 183 -137.63 -7.94 -27.56
N MET A 184 -138.04 -7.58 -28.78
CA MET A 184 -137.13 -7.36 -29.90
C MET A 184 -136.25 -6.12 -29.68
N GLY A 185 -136.79 -5.05 -29.07
CA GLY A 185 -136.01 -3.88 -28.64
C GLY A 185 -134.95 -4.21 -27.59
N GLN A 186 -135.28 -5.03 -26.59
CA GLN A 186 -134.33 -5.50 -25.58
C GLN A 186 -133.23 -6.37 -26.18
N LEU A 187 -133.57 -7.29 -27.11
CA LEU A 187 -132.59 -8.12 -27.81
C LEU A 187 -131.60 -7.25 -28.62
N LEU A 188 -132.11 -6.30 -29.40
CA LEU A 188 -131.27 -5.38 -30.19
C LEU A 188 -130.33 -4.54 -29.31
N GLU A 189 -130.76 -4.12 -28.12
CA GLU A 189 -129.88 -3.38 -27.20
C GLU A 189 -128.81 -4.28 -26.58
N HIS A 190 -129.14 -5.53 -26.24
CA HIS A 190 -128.16 -6.52 -25.80
C HIS A 190 -127.19 -6.96 -26.92
N GLU A 191 -127.60 -6.93 -28.19
CA GLU A 191 -126.73 -7.16 -29.35
C GLU A 191 -125.75 -6.01 -29.57
N LYS A 192 -126.21 -4.74 -29.50
CA LYS A 192 -125.33 -3.56 -29.52
C LYS A 192 -124.30 -3.59 -28.40
N GLU A 193 -124.74 -3.92 -27.17
CA GLU A 193 -123.84 -4.01 -26.01
C GLU A 193 -122.84 -5.16 -26.17
N ASN A 194 -123.25 -6.31 -26.72
CA ASN A 194 -122.33 -7.39 -27.09
C ASN A 194 -121.27 -6.94 -28.12
N LEU A 195 -121.69 -6.19 -29.13
CA LEU A 195 -120.77 -5.65 -30.16
C LEU A 195 -119.76 -4.70 -29.51
N ARG A 196 -120.25 -3.72 -28.73
CA ARG A 196 -119.44 -2.73 -28.00
C ARG A 196 -118.43 -3.38 -27.04
N LEU A 197 -118.83 -4.46 -26.36
CA LEU A 197 -117.95 -5.22 -25.47
C LEU A 197 -116.90 -6.02 -26.25
N ARG A 198 -117.24 -6.61 -27.41
CA ARG A 198 -116.28 -7.30 -28.29
C ARG A 198 -115.27 -6.33 -28.89
N GLU A 199 -115.72 -5.16 -29.35
CA GLU A 199 -114.84 -4.09 -29.83
C GLU A 199 -113.88 -3.63 -28.73
N GLN A 200 -114.35 -3.48 -27.48
CA GLN A 200 -113.49 -3.19 -26.34
C GLN A 200 -112.52 -4.33 -26.01
N VAL A 201 -112.92 -5.60 -26.12
CA VAL A 201 -112.00 -6.73 -25.94
C VAL A 201 -110.88 -6.68 -26.99
N VAL A 202 -111.20 -6.53 -28.28
CA VAL A 202 -110.21 -6.43 -29.36
C VAL A 202 -109.31 -5.19 -29.19
N GLU A 203 -109.86 -4.05 -28.76
CA GLU A 203 -109.08 -2.84 -28.47
C GLU A 203 -108.11 -3.04 -27.28
N LYS A 204 -108.49 -3.85 -26.28
CA LYS A 204 -107.64 -4.21 -25.15
C LYS A 204 -106.61 -5.28 -25.52
N GLU A 205 -106.95 -6.24 -26.36
CA GLU A 205 -106.03 -7.26 -26.89
C GLU A 205 -104.94 -6.61 -27.75
N ALA A 206 -105.29 -5.68 -28.65
CA ALA A 206 -104.32 -4.90 -29.42
C ALA A 206 -103.36 -4.11 -28.50
N LYS A 207 -103.89 -3.44 -27.47
CA LYS A 207 -103.08 -2.71 -26.48
C LYS A 207 -102.21 -3.63 -25.62
N LEU A 208 -102.64 -4.86 -25.36
CA LEU A 208 -101.83 -5.87 -24.67
C LEU A 208 -100.67 -6.38 -25.56
N GLU A 209 -100.89 -6.54 -26.87
CA GLU A 209 -99.84 -6.92 -27.81
C GLU A 209 -98.82 -5.78 -28.03
N ASP A 210 -99.27 -4.53 -28.14
CA ASP A 210 -98.39 -3.34 -28.16
C ASP A 210 -97.52 -3.27 -26.90
N LEU A 211 -98.12 -3.47 -25.72
CA LEU A 211 -97.38 -3.51 -24.44
C LEU A 211 -96.44 -4.72 -24.34
N SER A 212 -96.84 -5.88 -24.88
CA SER A 212 -95.99 -7.08 -24.98
C SER A 212 -94.75 -6.81 -25.84
N CYS A 213 -94.94 -6.16 -27.00
CA CYS A 213 -93.87 -5.75 -27.90
C CYS A 213 -92.92 -4.75 -27.22
N LEU A 214 -93.45 -3.73 -26.54
CA LEU A 214 -92.66 -2.76 -25.77
C LEU A 214 -91.86 -3.43 -24.64
N ILE A 215 -92.48 -4.33 -23.87
CA ILE A 215 -91.80 -5.11 -22.82
C ILE A 215 -90.68 -5.98 -23.41
N GLN A 216 -90.85 -6.55 -24.61
CA GLN A 216 -89.79 -7.31 -25.26
C GLN A 216 -88.64 -6.42 -25.77
N GLN A 217 -88.95 -5.24 -26.32
CA GLN A 217 -87.93 -4.24 -26.68
C GLN A 217 -87.16 -3.73 -25.45
N GLU A 218 -87.84 -3.55 -24.31
CA GLU A 218 -87.21 -3.16 -23.04
C GLU A 218 -86.31 -4.29 -22.48
N LYS A 219 -86.73 -5.55 -22.54
CA LYS A 219 -85.87 -6.71 -22.22
C LYS A 219 -84.63 -6.75 -23.13
N ASP A 220 -84.80 -6.60 -24.43
CA ASP A 220 -83.71 -6.65 -25.41
C ASP A 220 -82.70 -5.50 -25.22
N THR A 221 -83.18 -4.30 -24.90
CA THR A 221 -82.32 -3.16 -24.57
C THR A 221 -81.64 -3.34 -23.21
N ALA A 222 -82.33 -3.86 -22.20
CA ALA A 222 -81.72 -4.21 -20.91
C ALA A 222 -80.62 -5.29 -21.06
N VAL A 223 -80.80 -6.29 -21.93
CA VAL A 223 -79.75 -7.27 -22.25
C VAL A 223 -78.55 -6.61 -22.94
N LYS A 224 -78.79 -5.72 -23.91
CA LYS A 224 -77.71 -4.95 -24.58
C LYS A 224 -76.95 -4.06 -23.59
N ILE A 225 -77.64 -3.34 -22.71
CA ILE A 225 -77.05 -2.50 -21.65
C ILE A 225 -76.23 -3.34 -20.67
N ASN A 226 -76.75 -4.50 -20.23
CA ASN A 226 -76.01 -5.42 -19.37
C ASN A 226 -74.74 -5.97 -20.05
N GLN A 227 -74.80 -6.28 -21.35
CA GLN A 227 -73.63 -6.76 -22.09
C GLN A 227 -72.58 -5.64 -22.27
N VAL A 228 -73.00 -4.41 -22.58
CA VAL A 228 -72.10 -3.24 -22.61
C VAL A 228 -71.47 -3.04 -21.23
N SER A 229 -72.25 -3.02 -20.15
CA SER A 229 -71.79 -2.88 -18.76
C SER A 229 -70.70 -3.91 -18.40
N ARG A 230 -70.93 -5.19 -18.73
CA ARG A 230 -69.93 -6.26 -18.55
C ARG A 230 -68.64 -6.01 -19.34
N THR A 231 -68.73 -5.54 -20.59
CA THR A 231 -67.54 -5.22 -21.38
C THR A 231 -66.81 -3.98 -20.85
N THR A 232 -67.52 -2.94 -20.41
CA THR A 232 -66.90 -1.75 -19.81
C THR A 232 -66.19 -2.10 -18.51
N GLU A 233 -66.80 -2.92 -17.64
CA GLU A 233 -66.17 -3.38 -16.40
C GLU A 233 -64.92 -4.24 -16.69
N ALA A 234 -64.99 -5.17 -17.64
CA ALA A 234 -63.83 -5.94 -18.08
C ALA A 234 -62.69 -5.05 -18.60
N THR A 235 -63.00 -3.97 -19.34
CA THR A 235 -61.97 -2.99 -19.76
C THR A 235 -61.45 -2.14 -18.60
N HIS A 236 -62.31 -1.76 -17.64
CA HIS A 236 -61.91 -1.01 -16.45
C HIS A 236 -60.93 -1.81 -15.60
N ILE A 237 -61.25 -3.07 -15.29
CA ILE A 237 -60.36 -4.01 -14.59
C ILE A 237 -59.04 -4.19 -15.37
N ARG A 238 -59.09 -4.33 -16.70
CA ARG A 238 -57.88 -4.48 -17.53
C ARG A 238 -56.98 -3.24 -17.48
N LEU A 239 -57.57 -2.05 -17.51
CA LEU A 239 -56.84 -0.77 -17.42
C LEU A 239 -56.28 -0.55 -16.01
N GLN A 240 -57.08 -0.79 -14.96
CA GLN A 240 -56.62 -0.70 -13.57
C GLN A 240 -55.43 -1.65 -13.30
N ASN A 241 -55.48 -2.87 -13.83
CA ASN A 241 -54.37 -3.84 -13.76
C ASN A 241 -53.19 -3.52 -14.70
N LEU A 242 -53.35 -2.60 -15.67
CA LEU A 242 -52.24 -2.05 -16.45
C LEU A 242 -51.55 -0.90 -15.70
N VAL A 243 -52.36 0.02 -15.13
CA VAL A 243 -51.90 1.13 -14.29
C VAL A 243 -51.10 0.60 -13.10
N LYS A 244 -51.66 -0.32 -12.30
CA LYS A 244 -50.97 -0.96 -11.16
C LYS A 244 -49.64 -1.61 -11.54
N ARG A 245 -49.52 -2.18 -12.74
CA ARG A 245 -48.24 -2.72 -13.24
C ARG A 245 -47.25 -1.61 -13.58
N LYS A 246 -47.67 -0.53 -14.24
CA LYS A 246 -46.80 0.61 -14.54
C LYS A 246 -46.40 1.42 -13.31
N GLU A 247 -47.26 1.49 -12.28
CA GLU A 247 -46.92 2.04 -10.98
C GLU A 247 -45.81 1.22 -10.30
N ASN A 248 -45.95 -0.11 -10.28
CA ASN A 248 -44.92 -1.02 -9.74
C ASN A 248 -43.61 -0.98 -10.53
N GLU A 249 -43.67 -0.96 -11.88
CA GLU A 249 -42.49 -0.79 -12.73
C GLU A 249 -41.78 0.56 -12.45
N ASN A 250 -42.53 1.66 -12.32
CA ASN A 250 -41.97 2.97 -12.01
C ASN A 250 -41.33 3.02 -10.60
N GLN A 251 -41.92 2.35 -9.60
CA GLN A 251 -41.33 2.21 -8.27
C GLN A 251 -40.02 1.39 -8.29
N GLN A 252 -39.96 0.33 -9.10
CA GLN A 252 -38.73 -0.44 -9.33
C GLN A 252 -37.66 0.40 -10.02
N MET A 253 -38.02 1.19 -11.03
CA MET A 253 -37.07 2.11 -11.68
C MET A 253 -36.59 3.22 -10.73
N ALA A 254 -37.47 3.80 -9.92
CA ALA A 254 -37.11 4.83 -8.94
C ALA A 254 -36.14 4.30 -7.86
N THR A 255 -36.39 3.10 -7.32
CA THR A 255 -35.50 2.46 -6.35
C THR A 255 -34.15 2.05 -6.97
N GLN A 256 -34.13 1.60 -8.23
CA GLN A 256 -32.88 1.40 -8.98
C GLN A 256 -32.09 2.71 -9.14
N ILE A 257 -32.74 3.81 -9.54
CA ILE A 257 -32.11 5.14 -9.67
C ILE A 257 -31.48 5.57 -8.33
N GLN A 258 -32.23 5.49 -7.22
CA GLN A 258 -31.71 5.82 -5.89
C GLN A 258 -30.51 4.94 -5.48
N SER A 259 -30.50 3.65 -5.85
CA SER A 259 -29.36 2.75 -5.60
C SER A 259 -28.11 3.14 -6.41
N LEU A 260 -28.29 3.69 -7.62
CA LEU A 260 -27.21 4.20 -8.46
C LEU A 260 -26.71 5.56 -7.97
N GLU A 261 -27.61 6.47 -7.56
CA GLU A 261 -27.28 7.80 -7.02
C GLU A 261 -26.48 7.70 -5.71
N THR A 262 -26.88 6.79 -4.81
CA THR A 262 -26.13 6.49 -3.58
C THR A 262 -24.77 5.85 -3.88
N GLY A 263 -24.70 4.93 -4.85
CA GLY A 263 -23.43 4.34 -5.32
C GLY A 263 -22.48 5.37 -5.96
N ILE A 264 -23.00 6.29 -6.76
CA ILE A 264 -22.25 7.41 -7.36
C ILE A 264 -21.74 8.35 -6.27
N SER A 265 -22.57 8.67 -5.28
CA SER A 265 -22.20 9.51 -4.14
C SER A 265 -21.09 8.89 -3.29
N GLY A 266 -21.15 7.58 -3.03
CA GLY A 266 -20.08 6.83 -2.37
C GLY A 266 -18.76 6.89 -3.14
N ARG A 267 -18.79 6.60 -4.46
CA ARG A 267 -17.61 6.70 -5.33
C ARG A 267 -17.03 8.12 -5.41
N LYS A 268 -17.87 9.15 -5.37
CA LYS A 268 -17.42 10.56 -5.34
C LYS A 268 -16.61 10.84 -4.06
N LEU A 269 -17.10 10.40 -2.89
CA LEU A 269 -16.40 10.54 -1.62
C LEU A 269 -15.07 9.75 -1.58
N GLU A 270 -15.04 8.56 -2.17
CA GLU A 270 -13.82 7.76 -2.35
C GLU A 270 -12.79 8.50 -3.22
N ILE A 271 -13.21 9.03 -4.38
CA ILE A 271 -12.37 9.83 -5.28
C ILE A 271 -11.84 11.09 -4.57
N GLU A 272 -12.65 11.76 -3.74
CA GLU A 272 -12.21 12.90 -2.92
C GLU A 272 -11.25 12.50 -1.80
N GLY A 273 -11.37 11.29 -1.25
CA GLY A 273 -10.40 10.69 -0.34
C GLY A 273 -9.06 10.42 -1.01
N LEU A 274 -9.07 9.76 -2.18
CA LEU A 274 -7.87 9.47 -2.96
C LEU A 274 -7.18 10.75 -3.45
N LYS A 275 -7.94 11.77 -3.87
CA LYS A 275 -7.38 13.11 -4.21
C LYS A 275 -6.60 13.72 -3.05
N ARG A 276 -7.15 13.68 -1.82
CA ARG A 276 -6.47 14.18 -0.60
C ARG A 276 -5.22 13.37 -0.24
N GLN A 277 -5.24 12.05 -0.46
CA GLN A 277 -4.03 11.23 -0.28
C GLN A 277 -2.95 11.59 -1.32
N ILE A 278 -3.34 11.86 -2.57
CA ILE A 278 -2.42 12.24 -3.65
C ILE A 278 -1.79 13.62 -3.40
N THR A 279 -2.53 14.62 -2.87
CA THR A 279 -1.95 15.93 -2.52
C THR A 279 -0.97 15.80 -1.36
N HIS A 280 -1.35 15.12 -0.28
CA HIS A 280 -0.48 14.87 0.87
C HIS A 280 0.81 14.11 0.49
N LEU A 281 0.73 13.10 -0.40
CA LEU A 281 1.90 12.39 -0.90
C LEU A 281 2.81 13.27 -1.77
N LYS A 282 2.25 14.18 -2.58
CA LYS A 282 3.03 15.17 -3.34
C LYS A 282 3.72 16.18 -2.42
N GLU A 283 3.02 16.69 -1.40
CA GLU A 283 3.57 17.59 -0.38
C GLU A 283 4.76 16.91 0.33
N LYS A 284 4.56 15.69 0.84
CA LYS A 284 5.62 14.88 1.46
C LYS A 284 6.83 14.69 0.52
N GLN A 285 6.58 14.35 -0.75
CA GLN A 285 7.64 14.22 -1.76
C GLN A 285 8.42 15.53 -1.98
N THR A 286 7.77 16.70 -1.95
CA THR A 286 8.48 17.99 -2.07
C THR A 286 9.35 18.29 -0.85
N VAL A 287 8.88 17.98 0.36
CA VAL A 287 9.65 18.14 1.61
C VAL A 287 10.85 17.20 1.63
N GLU A 288 10.67 15.92 1.27
CA GLU A 288 11.75 14.94 1.17
C GLU A 288 12.79 15.35 0.11
N LYS A 289 12.34 15.81 -1.06
CA LYS A 289 13.22 16.31 -2.12
C LYS A 289 14.05 17.53 -1.66
N GLU A 290 13.47 18.43 -0.87
CA GLU A 290 14.22 19.58 -0.33
C GLU A 290 15.16 19.20 0.81
N GLY A 291 14.78 18.23 1.65
CA GLY A 291 15.67 17.61 2.64
C GLY A 291 16.89 16.97 1.99
N LEU A 292 16.68 16.19 0.93
CA LEU A 292 17.76 15.57 0.14
C LEU A 292 18.66 16.62 -0.53
N LYS A 293 18.11 17.71 -1.10
CA LYS A 293 18.94 18.83 -1.61
C LYS A 293 19.81 19.46 -0.51
N LYS A 294 19.26 19.67 0.70
CA LYS A 294 20.00 20.23 1.83
C LYS A 294 21.13 19.29 2.29
N ALA A 295 20.85 18.00 2.43
CA ALA A 295 21.86 16.99 2.74
C ALA A 295 22.97 16.93 1.67
N PHE A 296 22.60 16.96 0.39
CA PHE A 296 23.56 17.00 -0.72
C PHE A 296 24.44 18.25 -0.71
N ARG A 297 23.87 19.44 -0.41
CA ARG A 297 24.65 20.68 -0.26
C ARG A 297 25.68 20.59 0.88
N VAL A 298 25.29 20.02 2.03
CA VAL A 298 26.21 19.82 3.17
C VAL A 298 27.30 18.80 2.82
N GLN A 299 26.95 17.69 2.18
CA GLN A 299 27.93 16.67 1.78
C GLN A 299 28.89 17.21 0.70
N LYS A 300 28.40 18.02 -0.26
CA LYS A 300 29.28 18.71 -1.21
C LYS A 300 30.26 19.63 -0.48
N GLN A 301 29.80 20.49 0.43
CA GLN A 301 30.68 21.34 1.24
C GLN A 301 31.69 20.53 2.07
N LYS A 302 31.35 19.31 2.50
CA LYS A 302 32.28 18.41 3.19
C LYS A 302 33.38 17.89 2.26
N VAL A 303 33.02 17.51 1.02
CA VAL A 303 33.98 17.14 -0.04
C VAL A 303 34.86 18.33 -0.42
N ASP A 304 34.29 19.51 -0.65
CA ASP A 304 35.02 20.74 -0.99
C ASP A 304 36.05 21.12 0.11
N ARG A 305 35.78 20.80 1.39
CA ARG A 305 36.73 20.98 2.50
C ARG A 305 37.82 19.91 2.52
N PHE A 306 37.46 18.63 2.34
CA PHE A 306 38.45 17.55 2.28
C PHE A 306 39.40 17.69 1.09
N GLN A 307 38.90 18.14 -0.07
CA GLN A 307 39.71 18.42 -1.25
C GLN A 307 40.84 19.42 -0.93
N LYS A 308 40.53 20.53 -0.25
CA LYS A 308 41.52 21.52 0.18
C LYS A 308 42.53 20.97 1.19
N VAL A 309 42.10 20.09 2.10
CA VAL A 309 43.02 19.42 3.05
C VAL A 309 43.95 18.46 2.32
N ILE A 310 43.45 17.71 1.33
CA ILE A 310 44.25 16.82 0.48
C ILE A 310 45.24 17.64 -0.37
N GLU A 311 44.82 18.76 -0.94
CA GLU A 311 45.69 19.68 -1.70
C GLU A 311 46.81 20.27 -0.83
N ASN A 312 46.51 20.67 0.42
CA ASN A 312 47.51 21.12 1.37
C ASN A 312 48.51 20.00 1.73
N ILE A 313 48.02 18.80 2.08
CA ILE A 313 48.88 17.66 2.44
C ILE A 313 49.75 17.23 1.24
N ASN A 314 49.20 17.20 0.03
CA ASN A 314 49.93 16.90 -1.21
C ASN A 314 51.04 17.95 -1.48
N SER A 315 50.78 19.22 -1.15
CA SER A 315 51.80 20.28 -1.25
C SER A 315 52.93 20.07 -0.23
N GLN A 316 52.59 19.73 1.03
CA GLN A 316 53.56 19.41 2.08
C GLN A 316 54.38 18.14 1.78
N VAL A 317 53.75 17.11 1.19
CA VAL A 317 54.45 15.89 0.76
C VAL A 317 55.50 16.23 -0.31
N LYS A 318 55.15 17.04 -1.32
CA LYS A 318 56.09 17.48 -2.36
C LYS A 318 57.24 18.32 -1.81
N GLU A 319 56.95 19.21 -0.86
CA GLU A 319 57.97 19.99 -0.13
C GLU A 319 58.96 19.04 0.57
N LYS A 320 58.47 17.99 1.25
CA LYS A 320 59.33 16.97 1.88
C LYS A 320 60.02 16.03 0.90
N GLU A 321 59.43 15.72 -0.26
CA GLU A 321 60.10 14.99 -1.35
C GLU A 321 61.29 15.78 -1.92
N ILE A 322 61.17 17.12 -2.01
CA ILE A 322 62.26 18.02 -2.40
C ILE A 322 63.35 18.06 -1.32
N GLU A 323 63.00 18.33 -0.05
CA GLU A 323 63.96 18.31 1.06
C GLU A 323 64.73 16.98 1.17
N LEU A 324 64.04 15.85 1.01
CA LEU A 324 64.66 14.52 1.02
C LEU A 324 65.58 14.31 -0.19
N SER A 325 65.25 14.86 -1.35
CA SER A 325 66.09 14.79 -2.55
C SER A 325 67.38 15.60 -2.38
N GLU A 326 67.29 16.82 -1.81
CA GLU A 326 68.44 17.69 -1.50
C GLU A 326 69.33 17.07 -0.41
N ALA A 327 68.73 16.52 0.64
CA ALA A 327 69.45 15.79 1.70
C ALA A 327 70.13 14.54 1.15
N HIS A 328 69.48 13.79 0.25
CA HIS A 328 70.06 12.62 -0.41
C HIS A 328 71.23 13.01 -1.33
N SER A 329 71.12 14.07 -2.13
CA SER A 329 72.25 14.54 -2.95
C SER A 329 73.43 14.99 -2.09
N SER A 330 73.15 15.69 -0.98
CA SER A 330 74.16 16.11 -0.01
C SER A 330 74.86 14.91 0.65
N CYS A 331 74.09 13.90 1.05
CA CYS A 331 74.61 12.64 1.60
C CYS A 331 75.48 11.90 0.56
N SER A 332 75.07 11.86 -0.71
CA SER A 332 75.87 11.25 -1.78
C SER A 332 77.19 11.98 -2.04
N ILE A 333 77.22 13.31 -1.91
CA ILE A 333 78.45 14.11 -1.99
C ILE A 333 79.39 13.81 -0.81
N TRP A 334 78.85 13.80 0.42
CA TRP A 334 79.61 13.43 1.61
C TRP A 334 80.15 11.99 1.56
N LYS A 335 79.38 11.06 1.00
CA LYS A 335 79.84 9.69 0.75
C LYS A 335 81.00 9.67 -0.25
N ALA A 336 80.89 10.34 -1.40
CA ALA A 336 81.98 10.41 -2.38
C ALA A 336 83.27 11.03 -1.79
N HIS A 337 83.15 12.04 -0.93
CA HIS A 337 84.29 12.57 -0.17
C HIS A 337 84.87 11.56 0.83
N HIS A 338 84.04 10.79 1.52
CA HIS A 338 84.51 9.73 2.43
C HIS A 338 85.22 8.61 1.67
N ASP A 339 84.63 8.11 0.58
CA ASP A 339 85.18 7.04 -0.25
C ASP A 339 86.57 7.47 -0.79
N SER A 340 86.71 8.70 -1.29
CA SER A 340 88.00 9.26 -1.74
C SER A 340 89.00 9.50 -0.58
N ALA A 341 88.53 9.86 0.62
CA ALA A 341 89.37 9.93 1.81
C ALA A 341 89.89 8.54 2.23
N VAL A 342 89.09 7.48 2.05
CA VAL A 342 89.51 6.09 2.29
C VAL A 342 90.51 5.61 1.24
N GLU A 343 90.33 5.95 -0.04
CA GLU A 343 91.32 5.68 -1.11
C GLU A 343 92.67 6.36 -0.82
N THR A 344 92.66 7.64 -0.41
CA THR A 344 93.90 8.35 -0.08
C THR A 344 94.54 7.84 1.20
N LYS A 345 93.75 7.45 2.22
CA LYS A 345 94.22 6.80 3.44
C LYS A 345 94.89 5.45 3.14
N THR A 346 94.21 4.56 2.43
CA THR A 346 94.75 3.21 2.12
C THR A 346 96.02 3.28 1.27
N ARG A 347 96.10 4.23 0.34
CA ARG A 347 97.35 4.53 -0.40
C ARG A 347 98.50 4.97 0.51
N LEU A 348 98.22 5.82 1.51
CA LEU A 348 99.22 6.24 2.49
C LEU A 348 99.63 5.11 3.44
N GLU A 349 98.70 4.22 3.81
CA GLU A 349 98.99 3.03 4.64
C GLU A 349 99.93 2.06 3.90
N VAL A 350 99.70 1.81 2.60
CA VAL A 350 100.62 1.01 1.76
C VAL A 350 101.99 1.68 1.60
N GLN A 351 102.05 3.00 1.47
CA GLN A 351 103.33 3.73 1.44
C GLN A 351 104.07 3.64 2.78
N HIS A 352 103.35 3.76 3.91
CA HIS A 352 103.92 3.60 5.24
C HIS A 352 104.44 2.17 5.47
N GLU A 353 103.70 1.14 5.06
CA GLU A 353 104.15 -0.25 5.11
C GLU A 353 105.43 -0.47 4.27
N SER A 354 105.48 0.08 3.05
CA SER A 354 106.68 0.02 2.21
C SER A 354 107.91 0.68 2.87
N LEU A 355 107.75 1.87 3.46
CA LEU A 355 108.81 2.56 4.20
C LEU A 355 109.20 1.83 5.49
N THR A 356 108.25 1.19 6.17
CA THR A 356 108.49 0.36 7.37
C THR A 356 109.33 -0.87 7.00
N ASN A 357 109.02 -1.53 5.88
CA ASN A 357 109.78 -2.66 5.38
C ASN A 357 111.21 -2.25 4.96
N GLN A 358 111.36 -1.15 4.22
CA GLN A 358 112.68 -0.58 3.90
C GLN A 358 113.49 -0.25 5.17
N THR A 359 112.85 0.34 6.18
CA THR A 359 113.49 0.62 7.47
C THR A 359 113.90 -0.67 8.18
N SER A 360 113.06 -1.71 8.15
CA SER A 360 113.39 -3.04 8.70
C SER A 360 114.61 -3.65 8.01
N ASP A 361 114.69 -3.57 6.68
CA ASP A 361 115.82 -4.12 5.91
C ASP A 361 117.11 -3.31 6.08
N HIS A 362 117.02 -1.98 6.19
CA HIS A 362 118.16 -1.16 6.59
C HIS A 362 118.64 -1.47 8.02
N VAL A 363 117.73 -1.71 8.96
CA VAL A 363 118.09 -2.13 10.33
C VAL A 363 118.74 -3.52 10.33
N LYS A 364 118.26 -4.48 9.53
CA LYS A 364 118.92 -5.79 9.33
C LYS A 364 120.33 -5.62 8.76
N HIS A 365 120.50 -4.79 7.74
CA HIS A 365 121.82 -4.56 7.14
C HIS A 365 122.79 -3.85 8.10
N ILE A 366 122.34 -2.85 8.86
CA ILE A 366 123.14 -2.25 9.94
C ILE A 366 123.51 -3.33 10.97
N LYS A 367 122.56 -4.22 11.32
CA LYS A 367 122.80 -5.30 12.28
C LYS A 367 123.89 -6.28 11.80
N THR A 368 123.91 -6.67 10.52
CA THR A 368 124.98 -7.54 9.98
C THR A 368 126.33 -6.82 9.95
N MET A 369 126.37 -5.58 9.44
CA MET A 369 127.59 -4.75 9.43
C MET A 369 128.15 -4.53 10.85
N GLU A 370 127.30 -4.41 11.86
CA GLU A 370 127.73 -4.33 13.26
C GLU A 370 128.39 -5.60 13.77
N ASP A 371 127.87 -6.77 13.40
CA ASP A 371 128.35 -8.06 13.91
C ASP A 371 129.59 -8.53 13.12
N GLU A 372 129.68 -8.22 11.83
CA GLU A 372 130.93 -8.29 11.04
C GLU A 372 132.03 -7.41 11.66
N ARG A 373 131.70 -6.16 12.03
CA ARG A 373 132.62 -5.25 12.74
C ARG A 373 133.04 -5.81 14.11
N LYS A 374 132.17 -6.54 14.82
CA LYS A 374 132.54 -7.23 16.07
C LYS A 374 133.53 -8.36 15.78
N GLN A 375 133.25 -9.22 14.81
CA GLN A 375 134.15 -10.31 14.42
C GLN A 375 135.54 -9.77 14.06
N LEU A 376 135.63 -8.76 13.19
CA LEU A 376 136.91 -8.14 12.84
C LEU A 376 137.62 -7.54 14.06
N LYS A 377 136.89 -6.96 15.02
CA LYS A 377 137.47 -6.47 16.28
C LYS A 377 137.99 -7.62 17.15
N GLU A 378 137.27 -8.73 17.24
CA GLU A 378 137.68 -9.96 17.95
C GLU A 378 138.99 -10.49 17.35
N GLU A 379 139.03 -10.65 16.02
CA GLU A 379 140.24 -11.07 15.28
C GLU A 379 141.41 -10.10 15.47
N HIS A 380 141.16 -8.79 15.52
CA HIS A 380 142.20 -7.80 15.80
C HIS A 380 142.70 -7.86 17.24
N ILE A 381 141.84 -8.20 18.22
CA ILE A 381 142.24 -8.43 19.61
C ILE A 381 143.09 -9.69 19.73
N GLU A 382 142.76 -10.76 19.01
CA GLU A 382 143.55 -12.00 18.93
C GLU A 382 144.92 -11.74 18.27
N LYS A 383 144.95 -11.09 17.10
CA LYS A 383 146.22 -10.69 16.44
C LYS A 383 147.08 -9.79 17.35
N MET A 384 146.44 -8.91 18.13
CA MET A 384 147.12 -8.06 19.12
C MET A 384 147.62 -8.84 20.36
N SER A 385 146.98 -9.95 20.75
CA SER A 385 147.46 -10.79 21.86
C SER A 385 148.69 -11.61 21.46
N VAL A 386 148.70 -12.15 20.23
CA VAL A 386 149.86 -12.82 19.62
C VAL A 386 151.06 -11.85 19.55
N ILE A 387 150.88 -10.67 18.97
CA ILE A 387 151.93 -9.64 18.87
C ILE A 387 152.45 -9.20 20.26
N LYS A 388 151.62 -9.21 21.31
CA LYS A 388 152.07 -8.94 22.68
C LYS A 388 152.95 -10.05 23.25
N LEU A 389 152.65 -11.32 22.96
CA LEU A 389 153.48 -12.46 23.36
C LEU A 389 154.82 -12.46 22.61
N GLU A 390 154.81 -12.16 21.31
CA GLU A 390 156.03 -11.99 20.50
C GLU A 390 156.92 -10.84 21.04
N ASN A 391 156.34 -9.67 21.34
CA ASN A 391 157.08 -8.57 21.94
C ASN A 391 157.60 -8.89 23.35
N ALA A 392 156.90 -9.71 24.14
CA ALA A 392 157.40 -10.18 25.43
C ALA A 392 158.63 -11.09 25.25
N HIS A 393 158.59 -12.03 24.29
CA HIS A 393 159.74 -12.87 23.92
C HIS A 393 160.94 -12.03 23.48
N PHE A 394 160.75 -11.09 22.54
CA PHE A 394 161.84 -10.21 22.09
C PHE A 394 162.40 -9.33 23.20
N SER A 395 161.58 -8.93 24.18
CA SER A 395 162.04 -8.19 25.37
C SER A 395 162.91 -9.07 26.28
N GLU A 396 162.51 -10.32 26.53
CA GLU A 396 163.29 -11.29 27.31
C GLU A 396 164.63 -11.62 26.62
N GLU A 397 164.63 -11.76 25.30
CA GLU A 397 165.82 -11.97 24.46
C GLU A 397 166.75 -10.75 24.49
N ASN A 398 166.21 -9.53 24.40
CA ASN A 398 166.96 -8.27 24.52
C ASN A 398 167.59 -8.12 25.92
N LEU A 399 166.90 -8.54 27.00
CA LEU A 399 167.46 -8.60 28.35
C LEU A 399 168.62 -9.61 28.47
N LYS A 400 168.49 -10.80 27.86
CA LYS A 400 169.59 -11.79 27.80
C LYS A 400 170.81 -11.24 27.05
N LEU A 401 170.59 -10.58 25.91
CA LEU A 401 171.67 -9.95 25.13
C LEU A 401 172.34 -8.82 25.92
N LYS A 402 171.58 -7.95 26.61
CA LYS A 402 172.15 -6.91 27.47
C LYS A 402 172.97 -7.46 28.63
N ALA A 403 172.51 -8.53 29.28
CA ALA A 403 173.28 -9.21 30.32
C ALA A 403 174.61 -9.78 29.76
N SER A 404 174.59 -10.32 28.54
CA SER A 404 175.80 -10.79 27.86
C SER A 404 176.76 -9.66 27.48
N ILE A 405 176.25 -8.47 27.10
CA ILE A 405 177.07 -7.29 26.82
C ILE A 405 177.75 -6.80 28.11
N ALA A 406 176.99 -6.65 29.20
CA ALA A 406 177.53 -6.21 30.49
C ALA A 406 178.60 -7.16 31.06
N ALA A 407 178.55 -8.46 30.75
CA ALA A 407 179.62 -9.39 31.09
C ALA A 407 180.92 -9.08 30.33
N LEU A 408 180.84 -8.87 29.01
CA LEU A 408 181.98 -8.53 28.15
C LEU A 408 182.58 -7.15 28.47
N GLU A 409 181.75 -6.18 28.88
CA GLU A 409 182.21 -4.86 29.34
C GLU A 409 183.07 -4.96 30.61
N ASN A 410 182.68 -5.80 31.57
CA ASN A 410 183.49 -6.06 32.78
C ASN A 410 184.81 -6.79 32.44
N GLU A 411 184.77 -7.77 31.53
CA GLU A 411 185.98 -8.46 31.06
C GLU A 411 186.96 -7.49 30.36
N THR A 412 186.42 -6.54 29.59
CA THR A 412 187.20 -5.45 28.95
C THR A 412 187.80 -4.48 29.98
N LEU A 413 187.10 -4.19 31.08
CA LEU A 413 187.64 -3.36 32.18
C LEU A 413 188.83 -4.03 32.88
N ILE A 414 188.80 -5.35 33.07
CA ILE A 414 189.92 -6.11 33.65
C ILE A 414 191.15 -5.97 32.73
N VAL A 415 191.01 -6.22 31.43
CA VAL A 415 192.12 -6.10 30.45
C VAL A 415 192.70 -4.68 30.39
N ASN A 416 191.87 -3.64 30.51
CA ASN A 416 192.35 -2.25 30.58
C ASN A 416 193.15 -1.94 31.88
N SER A 417 192.83 -2.62 32.98
CA SER A 417 193.60 -2.49 34.23
C SER A 417 194.99 -3.12 34.11
N GLU A 418 195.08 -4.31 33.49
CA GLU A 418 196.36 -4.99 33.18
C GLU A 418 197.22 -4.15 32.22
N LEU A 419 196.63 -3.56 31.19
CA LEU A 419 197.31 -2.68 30.24
C LEU A 419 197.95 -1.46 30.93
N SER A 420 197.24 -0.87 31.90
CA SER A 420 197.72 0.29 32.66
C SER A 420 198.97 -0.05 33.50
N GLU A 421 198.97 -1.24 34.13
CA GLU A 421 200.10 -1.72 34.94
C GLU A 421 201.36 -1.96 34.08
N VAL A 422 201.19 -2.39 32.82
CA VAL A 422 202.29 -2.53 31.84
C VAL A 422 202.82 -1.16 31.40
N GLN A 423 201.95 -0.17 31.20
CA GLN A 423 202.33 1.18 30.78
C GLN A 423 203.11 1.95 31.86
N GLU A 424 202.81 1.72 33.14
CA GLU A 424 203.59 2.27 34.25
C GLU A 424 205.01 1.66 34.31
N LYS A 425 205.13 0.33 34.16
CA LYS A 425 206.43 -0.38 34.11
C LYS A 425 207.32 0.11 32.96
N ALA A 426 206.74 0.39 31.80
CA ALA A 426 207.47 0.98 30.66
C ALA A 426 207.98 2.41 30.95
N SER A 427 207.18 3.20 31.68
CA SER A 427 207.53 4.59 32.03
C SER A 427 208.74 4.68 32.96
N GLN A 428 208.89 3.72 33.88
CA GLN A 428 210.04 3.64 34.80
C GLN A 428 211.36 3.37 34.06
N GLN A 429 211.36 2.52 33.02
CA GLN A 429 212.56 2.24 32.23
C GLN A 429 213.07 3.47 31.47
N LYS A 430 212.17 4.33 30.97
CA LYS A 430 212.54 5.56 30.25
C LYS A 430 213.38 6.51 31.10
N HIS A 431 213.02 6.67 32.38
CA HIS A 431 213.70 7.61 33.27
C HIS A 431 215.19 7.26 33.50
N PHE A 432 215.54 5.96 33.54
CA PHE A 432 216.93 5.55 33.70
C PHE A 432 217.80 5.85 32.47
N ALA A 433 217.23 5.90 31.26
CA ALA A 433 217.98 6.24 30.05
C ALA A 433 218.42 7.72 30.03
N GLU A 434 217.51 8.63 30.39
CA GLU A 434 217.73 10.07 30.42
C GLU A 434 218.84 10.48 31.43
N GLN A 435 219.04 9.71 32.50
CA GLN A 435 220.08 9.98 33.50
C GLN A 435 221.51 9.75 32.96
N TYR A 436 221.74 8.74 32.12
CA TYR A 436 223.06 8.47 31.54
C TYR A 436 223.47 9.50 30.49
N GLU A 437 222.52 9.98 29.67
CA GLU A 437 222.76 10.98 28.62
C GLU A 437 223.28 12.30 29.18
N ASN A 438 222.72 12.74 30.32
CA ASN A 438 223.14 13.92 31.08
C ASN A 438 224.52 13.81 31.75
N GLN A 439 225.19 12.66 31.68
CA GLN A 439 226.56 12.47 32.15
C GLN A 439 227.59 12.70 31.04
N VAL A 440 227.22 12.47 29.77
CA VAL A 440 228.11 12.61 28.61
C VAL A 440 228.37 14.09 28.27
N GLN A 441 227.32 14.92 28.25
CA GLN A 441 227.43 16.34 27.81
C GLN A 441 228.46 17.16 28.60
N ARG A 442 228.60 16.91 29.92
CA ARG A 442 229.50 17.68 30.80
C ARG A 442 230.98 17.52 30.47
N LEU A 443 231.40 16.40 29.88
CA LEU A 443 232.78 16.19 29.44
C LEU A 443 233.12 16.95 28.14
N GLN A 444 232.10 17.37 27.38
CA GLN A 444 232.27 18.05 26.10
C GLN A 444 232.66 19.54 26.26
N GLU A 445 232.24 20.18 27.35
CA GLU A 445 232.37 21.63 27.55
C GLU A 445 233.76 22.08 28.04
N GLU A 446 234.48 21.21 28.76
CA GLU A 446 235.81 21.53 29.29
C GLU A 446 236.86 21.62 28.16
N LEU A 447 236.71 20.81 27.11
CA LEU A 447 237.64 20.74 25.98
C LEU A 447 237.72 22.07 25.19
N ASN A 448 236.59 22.75 25.00
CA ASN A 448 236.52 23.96 24.17
C ASN A 448 237.26 25.16 24.81
N LYS A 449 237.19 25.32 26.13
CA LYS A 449 237.76 26.47 26.87
C LYS A 449 239.30 26.54 26.82
N LEU A 450 239.98 25.47 26.38
CA LEU A 450 241.42 25.44 26.21
C LEU A 450 241.87 26.01 24.84
N LYS A 451 240.96 26.04 23.85
CA LYS A 451 241.27 26.35 22.45
C LYS A 451 241.49 27.83 22.19
N ASP A 452 240.62 28.68 22.75
CA ASP A 452 240.58 30.13 22.47
C ASP A 452 241.82 30.90 22.97
N ARG A 453 242.64 30.28 23.84
CA ARG A 453 243.86 30.89 24.40
C ARG A 453 245.05 30.98 23.43
N PHE A 454 244.99 30.32 22.27
CA PHE A 454 246.14 30.23 21.36
C PHE A 454 246.15 31.26 20.21
N GLU A 455 244.99 31.74 19.77
CA GLU A 455 244.88 32.54 18.54
C GLU A 455 245.44 33.97 18.70
N ASP A 456 245.17 34.60 19.84
CA ASP A 456 245.34 36.04 20.07
C ASP A 456 246.82 36.51 20.11
N VAL A 457 247.76 35.57 20.29
CA VAL A 457 249.20 35.83 20.40
C VAL A 457 249.87 36.03 19.03
N LEU A 458 249.32 35.46 17.95
CA LEU A 458 250.04 35.38 16.67
C LEU A 458 249.95 36.64 15.80
N ILE A 459 248.86 37.41 15.89
CA ILE A 459 248.53 38.42 14.88
C ILE A 459 249.35 39.71 15.04
N LYS A 460 249.72 40.12 16.26
CA LYS A 460 250.34 41.45 16.51
C LYS A 460 251.84 41.56 16.17
N LYS A 461 252.49 40.48 15.69
CA LYS A 461 253.95 40.47 15.44
C LYS A 461 254.39 41.00 14.05
N LYS A 462 253.51 41.01 13.03
CA LYS A 462 253.96 40.96 11.62
C LYS A 462 253.97 42.28 10.83
N THR A 463 253.35 43.38 11.30
CA THR A 463 252.93 44.47 10.39
C THR A 463 253.51 45.86 10.70
N ILE A 464 254.83 45.96 10.93
CA ILE A 464 255.59 47.22 10.81
C ILE A 464 256.98 46.93 10.22
N LEU A 465 257.12 46.92 8.88
CA LEU A 465 258.33 47.38 8.14
C LEU A 465 258.15 47.33 6.60
N GLU A 466 257.16 48.02 6.00
CA GLU A 466 257.19 48.40 4.56
C GLU A 466 255.99 49.29 4.16
N ASN A 467 256.04 50.58 4.54
CA ASN A 467 255.67 51.70 3.65
C ASN A 467 255.78 53.06 4.38
N LYS A 468 256.92 53.71 4.15
CA LYS A 468 257.25 55.14 4.34
C LYS A 468 258.65 55.27 3.72
N ASP A 469 258.91 56.00 2.64
CA ASP A 469 258.14 57.00 1.88
C ASP A 469 258.01 56.57 0.38
N TYR A 470 257.26 57.25 -0.51
CA TYR A 470 257.51 58.63 -0.94
C TYR A 470 256.49 59.65 -0.43
N GLU A 471 257.05 60.73 0.10
CA GLU A 471 256.45 61.98 0.56
C GLU A 471 255.48 62.06 1.75
N ASN A 472 255.63 63.25 2.31
CA ASN A 472 254.87 64.02 3.28
C ASN A 472 253.33 64.02 3.07
N GLU A 473 252.50 64.39 4.06
CA GLU A 473 252.82 65.27 5.18
C GLU A 473 251.96 65.05 6.45
N LYS A 474 252.61 65.05 7.63
CA LYS A 474 252.10 65.37 9.01
C LYS A 474 250.83 64.67 9.58
N VAL A 475 250.56 64.62 10.90
CA VAL A 475 251.38 64.47 12.13
C VAL A 475 250.44 64.33 13.37
N ARG A 476 250.85 63.65 14.47
CA ARG A 476 250.29 63.74 15.88
C ARG A 476 248.84 63.22 16.11
N LYS A 477 248.33 62.89 17.33
CA LYS A 477 248.88 62.49 18.67
C LYS A 477 247.76 61.97 19.65
N GLN A 478 248.06 60.92 20.43
CA GLN A 478 247.89 60.76 21.91
C GLN A 478 246.52 60.78 22.70
N LEU A 479 246.31 59.74 23.55
CA LEU A 479 245.74 59.64 24.95
C LEU A 479 244.20 59.50 25.32
N ASP A 480 243.96 58.87 26.51
CA ASP A 480 242.81 58.85 27.49
C ASP A 480 241.54 57.90 27.40
N ALA A 481 240.62 57.85 28.42
CA ALA A 481 239.91 56.61 28.95
C ALA A 481 238.39 56.64 29.46
N ASP A 482 237.84 55.48 29.99
CA ASP A 482 236.69 55.19 30.99
C ASP A 482 235.22 54.61 30.69
N LEU A 483 234.72 53.60 31.52
CA LEU A 483 233.36 53.25 32.18
C LEU A 483 232.02 52.47 31.66
N ALA A 484 231.48 51.46 32.46
CA ALA A 484 230.05 51.11 33.01
C ALA A 484 228.87 50.08 32.52
N LYS A 485 228.29 49.17 33.43
CA LYS A 485 226.81 48.81 33.88
C LYS A 485 225.79 47.55 33.53
N LEU A 486 224.96 47.02 34.54
CA LEU A 486 223.56 46.28 34.70
C LEU A 486 223.22 44.74 34.29
N GLU A 487 222.12 43.89 34.56
CA GLU A 487 220.80 43.69 35.38
C GLU A 487 220.12 42.19 35.48
N HIS A 488 218.87 41.84 36.05
CA HIS A 488 218.30 40.41 36.35
C HIS A 488 216.72 40.07 36.69
N VAL A 489 216.22 38.74 36.78
CA VAL A 489 214.99 38.01 37.48
C VAL A 489 213.59 37.66 36.74
N PRO A 490 212.42 36.90 37.13
CA PRO A 490 211.85 35.78 38.07
C PRO A 490 210.70 34.70 37.58
N GLY A 491 210.00 33.79 38.40
CA GLY A 491 208.65 33.01 38.13
C GLY A 491 208.20 31.62 38.84
N LEU A 492 206.89 31.11 38.96
CA LEU A 492 206.40 29.72 39.52
C LEU A 492 204.84 29.19 39.66
N LEU A 493 204.56 27.83 39.79
CA LEU A 493 203.49 26.90 40.48
C LEU A 493 202.05 26.36 39.99
N LYS A 494 201.22 25.64 40.84
CA LYS A 494 200.33 24.39 40.62
C LYS A 494 199.00 24.23 41.49
N THR A 495 198.18 23.14 41.36
CA THR A 495 196.79 22.87 41.89
C THR A 495 196.54 21.76 42.99
N ALA A 496 195.47 21.94 43.79
CA ALA A 496 194.47 21.02 44.44
C ALA A 496 194.81 19.78 45.34
N ASP A 497 194.00 19.56 46.40
CA ASP A 497 193.69 18.23 47.04
C ASP A 497 192.36 18.25 47.88
N GLN A 498 191.93 17.12 48.49
CA GLN A 498 190.51 16.70 48.63
C GLN A 498 190.13 15.93 49.94
N MET A 499 188.82 15.80 50.29
CA MET A 499 188.26 14.86 51.31
C MET A 499 186.71 14.64 51.16
N LEU A 500 186.10 13.72 51.95
CA LEU A 500 184.83 12.98 51.71
C LEU A 500 184.03 12.73 53.04
N GLN A 501 182.75 12.28 53.16
CA GLN A 501 181.54 12.05 52.30
C GLN A 501 180.29 11.68 53.20
N GLU A 502 179.09 11.50 52.60
CA GLU A 502 177.93 10.63 53.03
C GLU A 502 176.76 11.11 53.96
N CYS A 503 175.51 10.84 53.51
CA CYS A 503 174.23 10.52 54.23
C CYS A 503 173.54 11.53 55.22
N GLN A 504 172.23 11.48 55.62
CA GLN A 504 170.93 10.82 55.25
C GLN A 504 169.84 11.20 56.35
N GLU A 505 168.49 11.33 56.28
CA GLU A 505 167.35 11.35 55.29
C GLU A 505 166.13 12.17 55.89
N SER A 506 164.98 12.44 55.21
CA SER A 506 163.60 11.82 55.24
C SER A 506 162.87 11.71 56.61
N LEU A 507 161.53 11.56 56.81
CA LEU A 507 160.36 11.20 55.95
C LEU A 507 159.15 12.20 56.06
N LEU A 508 157.87 11.75 56.25
CA LEU A 508 156.62 12.46 55.86
C LEU A 508 155.30 11.95 56.56
N VAL A 509 154.19 12.73 56.49
CA VAL A 509 152.74 12.32 56.53
C VAL A 509 152.13 11.98 57.93
N ASP A 510 150.83 12.10 58.30
CA ASP A 510 149.56 12.58 57.67
C ASP A 510 148.45 12.88 58.74
N THR A 511 147.31 13.51 58.41
CA THR A 511 145.91 13.23 58.93
C THR A 511 144.83 14.22 58.42
N ASN A 512 143.54 13.83 58.44
CA ASN A 512 142.40 14.47 57.74
C ASN A 512 141.03 14.23 58.43
N GLU A 513 140.14 15.25 58.53
CA GLU A 513 138.67 15.08 58.47
C GLU A 513 137.82 16.40 58.44
N TYR A 514 136.59 16.30 57.87
CA TYR A 514 135.39 17.19 57.90
C TYR A 514 135.48 18.74 57.90
N PHE A 515 134.83 19.40 56.92
CA PHE A 515 133.49 20.06 57.08
C PHE A 515 132.96 20.72 55.79
N LEU A 516 131.99 20.12 55.08
CA LEU A 516 131.24 20.73 53.97
C LEU A 516 129.79 20.22 53.96
N GLY A 517 128.82 21.05 54.39
CA GLY A 517 127.46 20.54 54.67
C GLY A 517 126.30 21.55 54.64
N ASN A 518 126.45 22.74 54.04
CA ASN A 518 125.39 23.78 54.05
C ASN A 518 124.80 24.16 52.67
N GLU A 519 125.40 23.76 51.55
CA GLU A 519 124.89 24.12 50.21
C GLU A 519 123.96 23.05 49.60
N SER A 520 124.22 21.76 49.86
CA SER A 520 123.42 20.64 49.37
C SER A 520 121.97 20.68 49.91
N PHE A 521 121.80 20.90 51.21
CA PHE A 521 120.46 21.02 51.82
C PHE A 521 119.67 22.22 51.31
N LYS A 522 120.34 23.33 50.96
CA LYS A 522 119.67 24.50 50.39
C LYS A 522 119.22 24.24 48.95
N THR A 523 120.12 23.73 48.11
CA THR A 523 119.79 23.40 46.71
C THR A 523 118.72 22.32 46.57
N GLU A 524 118.67 21.33 47.46
CA GLU A 524 117.60 20.32 47.45
C GLU A 524 116.29 20.85 48.07
N ASN A 525 116.32 21.72 49.09
CA ASN A 525 115.10 22.43 49.52
C ASN A 525 114.52 23.31 48.41
N ASP A 526 115.36 24.08 47.70
CA ASP A 526 114.95 24.89 46.55
C ASP A 526 114.44 24.03 45.37
N ARG A 527 114.77 22.73 45.34
CA ARG A 527 114.26 21.74 44.37
C ARG A 527 112.94 21.10 44.82
N ILE A 528 112.80 20.83 46.12
CA ILE A 528 111.56 20.34 46.74
C ILE A 528 110.48 21.41 46.65
N ALA A 529 110.80 22.67 46.97
CA ALA A 529 109.88 23.81 46.86
C ALA A 529 109.29 23.95 45.45
N ARG A 530 110.14 23.94 44.41
CA ARG A 530 109.69 23.97 43.00
C ARG A 530 108.86 22.75 42.61
N LYS A 531 109.15 21.55 43.14
CA LYS A 531 108.29 20.37 42.93
C LYS A 531 106.92 20.53 43.60
N CYS A 532 106.86 21.08 44.81
CA CYS A 532 105.60 21.36 45.50
C CYS A 532 104.77 22.41 44.74
N GLU A 533 105.41 23.45 44.20
CA GLU A 533 104.78 24.46 43.35
C GLU A 533 104.27 23.89 42.01
N GLU A 534 105.08 23.06 41.32
CA GLU A 534 104.68 22.38 40.08
C GLU A 534 103.51 21.39 40.31
N ILE A 535 103.50 20.70 41.46
CA ILE A 535 102.38 19.84 41.88
C ILE A 535 101.15 20.70 42.24
N GLY A 536 101.32 21.84 42.90
CA GLY A 536 100.24 22.79 43.20
C GLY A 536 99.54 23.29 41.94
N ILE A 537 100.30 23.76 40.95
CA ILE A 537 99.78 24.22 39.65
C ILE A 537 99.06 23.08 38.90
N LYS A 538 99.56 21.84 38.99
CA LYS A 538 98.89 20.66 38.41
C LYS A 538 97.60 20.30 39.14
N LEU A 539 97.57 20.41 40.47
CA LEU A 539 96.38 20.16 41.29
C LEU A 539 95.31 21.21 41.03
N GLU A 540 95.67 22.49 41.03
CA GLU A 540 94.76 23.61 40.72
C GLU A 540 94.17 23.48 39.30
N LYS A 541 94.99 23.10 38.31
CA LYS A 541 94.52 22.78 36.96
C LYS A 541 93.54 21.60 36.93
N MET A 542 93.74 20.57 37.76
CA MET A 542 92.79 19.45 37.88
C MET A 542 91.50 19.85 38.61
N VAL A 543 91.56 20.71 39.62
CA VAL A 543 90.37 21.29 40.29
C VAL A 543 89.54 22.09 39.28
N MET A 544 90.15 23.01 38.55
CA MET A 544 89.48 23.78 37.49
C MET A 544 88.86 22.89 36.40
N GLN A 545 89.50 21.76 36.06
CA GLN A 545 88.93 20.78 35.12
C GLN A 545 87.74 20.02 35.71
N ASN A 546 87.80 19.64 36.99
CA ASN A 546 86.70 18.97 37.69
C ASN A 546 85.49 19.90 37.85
N GLU A 547 85.68 21.17 38.23
CA GLU A 547 84.59 22.17 38.29
C GLU A 547 83.93 22.38 36.92
N GLN A 548 84.71 22.43 35.84
CA GLN A 548 84.17 22.52 34.48
C GLN A 548 83.40 21.26 34.06
N LEU A 549 83.78 20.07 34.54
CA LEU A 549 83.04 18.84 34.30
C LEU A 549 81.75 18.79 35.14
N GLU A 550 81.80 19.22 36.40
CA GLU A 550 80.62 19.29 37.28
C GLU A 550 79.58 20.30 36.74
N LEU A 551 80.01 21.46 36.24
CA LEU A 551 79.13 22.43 35.57
C LEU A 551 78.51 21.88 34.28
N LYS A 552 79.25 21.04 33.51
CA LYS A 552 78.71 20.36 32.32
C LYS A 552 77.70 19.27 32.68
N LEU A 553 77.98 18.46 33.70
CA LEU A 553 77.06 17.45 34.22
C LEU A 553 75.77 18.10 34.74
N LYS A 554 75.88 19.17 35.55
CA LYS A 554 74.74 20.00 35.98
C LYS A 554 74.03 20.73 34.82
N GLY A 555 74.62 20.79 33.63
CA GLY A 555 73.95 21.18 32.39
C GLY A 555 73.11 20.02 31.85
N GLN A 556 73.78 18.93 31.50
CA GLN A 556 73.17 17.72 30.92
C GLN A 556 72.05 17.14 31.78
N GLU A 557 72.16 17.20 33.11
CA GLU A 557 71.13 16.74 34.04
C GLU A 557 69.86 17.62 33.99
N ARG A 558 69.99 18.95 33.83
CA ARG A 558 68.84 19.84 33.63
C ARG A 558 68.20 19.64 32.26
N ASP A 559 69.01 19.47 31.22
CA ASP A 559 68.52 19.21 29.86
C ASP A 559 67.77 17.86 29.80
N LEU A 560 68.27 16.84 30.52
CA LEU A 560 67.62 15.54 30.69
C LEU A 560 66.29 15.65 31.44
N GLN A 561 66.26 16.33 32.59
CA GLN A 561 65.03 16.57 33.36
C GLN A 561 63.98 17.35 32.55
N GLN A 562 64.41 18.32 31.74
CA GLN A 562 63.53 19.04 30.83
C GLN A 562 62.97 18.12 29.73
N SER A 563 63.79 17.23 29.16
CA SER A 563 63.35 16.23 28.18
C SER A 563 62.39 15.21 28.79
N GLU A 564 62.64 14.76 30.03
CA GLU A 564 61.77 13.82 30.75
C GLU A 564 60.40 14.44 31.04
N ALA A 565 60.36 15.68 31.54
CA ALA A 565 59.11 16.40 31.75
C ALA A 565 58.31 16.63 30.46
N GLN A 566 58.99 16.89 29.33
CA GLN A 566 58.35 16.98 28.02
C GLN A 566 57.80 15.63 27.54
N LEU A 567 58.54 14.53 27.73
CA LEU A 567 58.07 13.18 27.39
C LEU A 567 56.87 12.77 28.24
N GLU A 568 56.88 13.05 29.55
CA GLU A 568 55.75 12.73 30.44
C GLU A 568 54.52 13.59 30.12
N SER A 569 54.71 14.86 29.75
CA SER A 569 53.64 15.74 29.23
C SER A 569 53.05 15.17 27.94
N LYS A 570 53.87 14.71 27.00
CA LYS A 570 53.40 14.09 25.74
C LYS A 570 52.75 12.73 25.96
N ALA A 571 53.21 11.93 26.92
CA ALA A 571 52.53 10.70 27.31
C ALA A 571 51.12 10.99 27.88
N LYS A 572 50.97 12.04 28.69
CA LYS A 572 49.68 12.52 29.20
C LYS A 572 48.77 12.99 28.06
N GLU A 573 49.26 13.78 27.10
CA GLU A 573 48.51 14.15 25.89
C GLU A 573 48.04 12.92 25.10
N CYS A 574 48.95 12.00 24.76
CA CYS A 574 48.63 10.77 24.02
C CYS A 574 47.56 9.93 24.73
N ASN A 575 47.63 9.78 26.06
CA ASN A 575 46.62 9.06 26.84
C ASN A 575 45.25 9.77 26.82
N THR A 576 45.21 11.11 26.85
CA THR A 576 43.94 11.84 26.70
C THR A 576 43.35 11.71 25.29
N LEU A 577 44.18 11.73 24.24
CA LEU A 577 43.76 11.53 22.85
C LEU A 577 43.26 10.11 22.60
N MET A 578 43.95 9.10 23.16
CA MET A 578 43.53 7.70 23.11
C MET A 578 42.13 7.53 23.72
N ARG A 579 41.92 8.03 24.95
CA ARG A 579 40.62 8.00 25.62
C ARG A 579 39.53 8.76 24.84
N LEU A 580 39.86 9.88 24.19
CA LEU A 580 38.91 10.60 23.33
C LEU A 580 38.55 9.81 22.08
N LEU A 581 39.52 9.14 21.45
CA LEU A 581 39.30 8.26 20.31
C LEU A 581 38.43 7.05 20.67
N GLU A 582 38.69 6.39 21.80
CA GLU A 582 37.88 5.28 22.32
C GLU A 582 36.41 5.70 22.53
N ASN A 583 36.19 6.86 23.18
CA ASN A 583 34.84 7.39 23.39
C ASN A 583 34.14 7.75 22.06
N ALA A 584 34.87 8.30 21.08
CA ALA A 584 34.33 8.59 19.76
C ALA A 584 33.99 7.31 18.96
N VAL A 585 34.84 6.28 19.06
CA VAL A 585 34.63 4.96 18.45
C VAL A 585 33.41 4.27 19.08
N GLU A 586 33.27 4.29 20.41
CA GLU A 586 32.15 3.64 21.09
C GLU A 586 30.81 4.38 20.85
N ALA A 587 30.83 5.71 20.84
CA ALA A 587 29.68 6.51 20.40
C ALA A 587 29.29 6.19 18.94
N GLY A 588 30.28 6.02 18.06
CA GLY A 588 30.08 5.59 16.67
C GLY A 588 29.45 4.19 16.56
N LYS A 589 29.97 3.19 17.29
CA LYS A 589 29.38 1.84 17.38
C LYS A 589 27.93 1.89 17.85
N LYS A 590 27.64 2.68 18.91
CA LYS A 590 26.29 2.84 19.46
C LYS A 590 25.33 3.49 18.46
N GLN A 591 25.76 4.54 17.75
CA GLN A 591 24.95 5.17 16.71
C GLN A 591 24.67 4.19 15.55
N ILE A 592 25.66 3.38 15.16
CA ILE A 592 25.49 2.34 14.13
C ILE A 592 24.52 1.24 14.60
N SER A 593 24.59 0.79 15.85
CA SER A 593 23.67 -0.24 16.37
C SER A 593 22.24 0.29 16.53
N GLU A 594 22.07 1.54 16.98
CA GLU A 594 20.76 2.21 17.02
C GLU A 594 20.14 2.37 15.63
N GLU A 595 20.92 2.76 14.62
CA GLU A 595 20.41 2.92 13.25
C GLU A 595 20.14 1.57 12.58
N ASN A 596 21.01 0.57 12.76
CA ASN A 596 20.75 -0.81 12.29
C ASN A 596 19.46 -1.38 12.89
N ASN A 597 19.19 -1.15 14.18
CA ASN A 597 17.93 -1.57 14.81
C ASN A 597 16.70 -0.87 14.21
N LYS A 598 16.80 0.43 13.89
CA LYS A 598 15.73 1.15 13.16
C LYS A 598 15.52 0.56 11.77
N VAL A 599 16.59 0.36 11.00
CA VAL A 599 16.56 -0.22 9.66
C VAL A 599 15.90 -1.61 9.68
N LEU A 600 16.36 -2.52 10.55
CA LEU A 600 15.78 -3.86 10.73
C LEU A 600 14.29 -3.79 11.13
N SER A 601 13.90 -2.88 12.02
CA SER A 601 12.48 -2.70 12.39
C SER A 601 11.63 -2.26 11.19
N SER A 602 12.17 -1.38 10.33
CA SER A 602 11.50 -0.91 9.12
C SER A 602 11.44 -1.97 8.02
N GLU A 603 12.49 -2.78 7.87
CA GLU A 603 12.52 -3.91 6.93
C GLU A 603 11.48 -4.95 7.34
N LEU A 604 11.42 -5.32 8.63
CA LEU A 604 10.40 -6.23 9.16
C LEU A 604 8.97 -5.67 9.01
N ALA A 605 8.78 -4.35 9.06
CA ALA A 605 7.48 -3.73 8.77
C ALA A 605 7.11 -3.82 7.28
N LEU A 606 8.06 -3.53 6.38
CA LEU A 606 7.90 -3.65 4.93
C LEU A 606 7.65 -5.10 4.50
N LYS A 607 8.37 -6.07 5.08
CA LYS A 607 8.24 -7.51 4.81
C LYS A 607 6.85 -8.04 5.18
N ARG A 608 6.32 -7.64 6.34
CA ARG A 608 4.92 -7.94 6.74
C ARG A 608 3.91 -7.31 5.78
N LYS A 609 4.13 -6.05 5.37
CA LYS A 609 3.25 -5.36 4.41
C LYS A 609 3.26 -6.05 3.03
N LEU A 610 4.42 -6.51 2.58
CA LEU A 610 4.57 -7.27 1.34
C LEU A 610 3.81 -8.60 1.40
N GLN A 611 3.95 -9.38 2.48
CA GLN A 611 3.21 -10.62 2.69
C GLN A 611 1.68 -10.41 2.73
N SER A 612 1.22 -9.29 3.32
CA SER A 612 -0.19 -8.89 3.29
C SER A 612 -0.66 -8.60 1.86
N LEU A 613 0.06 -7.78 1.11
CA LEU A 613 -0.27 -7.45 -0.29
C LEU A 613 -0.22 -8.68 -1.22
N GLU A 614 0.72 -9.61 -1.03
CA GLU A 614 0.72 -10.88 -1.75
C GLU A 614 -0.53 -11.72 -1.46
N SER A 615 -0.99 -11.73 -0.21
CA SER A 615 -2.18 -12.47 0.22
C SER A 615 -3.45 -11.85 -0.39
N GLU A 616 -3.52 -10.51 -0.43
CA GLU A 616 -4.58 -9.80 -1.16
C GLU A 616 -4.54 -10.05 -2.67
N LEU A 617 -3.35 -10.08 -3.28
CA LEU A 617 -3.19 -10.40 -4.71
C LEU A 617 -3.65 -11.84 -5.01
N LYS A 618 -3.30 -12.81 -4.16
CA LYS A 618 -3.76 -14.21 -4.25
C LYS A 618 -5.29 -14.28 -4.15
N ARG A 619 -5.88 -13.59 -3.17
CA ARG A 619 -7.34 -13.46 -2.99
C ARG A 619 -8.02 -12.83 -4.22
N LYS A 620 -7.54 -11.68 -4.70
CA LYS A 620 -8.11 -10.99 -5.87
C LYS A 620 -7.98 -11.79 -7.17
N LYS A 621 -6.90 -12.57 -7.34
CA LYS A 621 -6.77 -13.53 -8.44
C LYS A 621 -7.77 -14.70 -8.34
N ALA A 622 -8.14 -15.14 -7.13
CA ALA A 622 -9.18 -16.14 -6.93
C ALA A 622 -10.58 -15.56 -7.22
N GLU A 623 -10.90 -14.38 -6.68
CA GLU A 623 -12.15 -13.65 -6.98
C GLU A 623 -12.33 -13.43 -8.49
N HIS A 624 -11.29 -12.98 -9.20
CA HIS A 624 -11.33 -12.80 -10.66
C HIS A 624 -11.58 -14.13 -11.41
N LYS A 625 -10.94 -15.23 -10.99
CA LYS A 625 -11.18 -16.56 -11.59
C LYS A 625 -12.63 -17.01 -11.38
N GLN A 626 -13.17 -16.81 -10.18
CA GLN A 626 -14.56 -17.14 -9.86
C GLN A 626 -15.55 -16.32 -10.72
N LEU A 627 -15.33 -15.00 -10.83
CA LEU A 627 -16.14 -14.11 -11.65
C LEU A 627 -16.10 -14.48 -13.14
N ALA A 628 -14.92 -14.80 -13.68
CA ALA A 628 -14.78 -15.29 -15.05
C ALA A 628 -15.52 -16.61 -15.29
N CYS A 629 -15.46 -17.55 -14.33
CA CYS A 629 -16.25 -18.79 -14.41
C CYS A 629 -17.77 -18.52 -14.38
N THR A 630 -18.26 -17.59 -13.56
CA THR A 630 -19.68 -17.23 -13.54
C THR A 630 -20.13 -16.49 -14.80
N LEU A 631 -19.28 -15.64 -15.38
CA LEU A 631 -19.56 -14.96 -16.65
C LEU A 631 -19.65 -15.97 -17.80
N ASN A 632 -18.66 -16.85 -17.94
CA ASN A 632 -18.66 -17.92 -18.94
C ASN A 632 -19.87 -18.87 -18.78
N ALA A 633 -20.37 -19.08 -17.56
CA ALA A 633 -21.58 -19.87 -17.32
C ALA A 633 -22.85 -19.11 -17.77
N PHE A 634 -22.94 -17.81 -17.49
CA PHE A 634 -24.05 -16.95 -17.92
C PHE A 634 -24.08 -16.77 -19.45
N GLU A 635 -22.93 -16.59 -20.10
CA GLU A 635 -22.83 -16.52 -21.57
C GLU A 635 -23.30 -17.82 -22.21
N ARG A 636 -22.97 -18.99 -21.64
CA ARG A 636 -23.46 -20.30 -22.12
C ARG A 636 -24.97 -20.43 -21.99
N THR A 637 -25.56 -20.08 -20.84
CA THR A 637 -27.03 -20.17 -20.68
C THR A 637 -27.77 -19.14 -21.54
N HIS A 638 -27.18 -17.96 -21.75
CA HIS A 638 -27.72 -16.97 -22.69
C HIS A 638 -27.67 -17.47 -24.15
N ASN A 639 -26.53 -18.02 -24.59
CA ASN A 639 -26.39 -18.57 -25.94
C ASN A 639 -27.33 -19.76 -26.20
N LEU A 640 -27.47 -20.68 -25.23
CA LEU A 640 -28.47 -21.75 -25.31
C LEU A 640 -29.89 -21.18 -25.46
N ARG A 641 -30.24 -20.15 -24.70
CA ARG A 641 -31.56 -19.51 -24.80
C ARG A 641 -31.77 -18.78 -26.13
N LEU A 642 -30.72 -18.22 -26.73
CA LEU A 642 -30.78 -17.65 -28.08
C LEU A 642 -30.98 -18.75 -29.14
N GLU A 643 -30.35 -19.91 -29.02
CA GLU A 643 -30.59 -21.05 -29.92
C GLU A 643 -32.00 -21.64 -29.76
N GLU A 644 -32.53 -21.77 -28.54
CA GLU A 644 -33.93 -22.17 -28.30
C GLU A 644 -34.92 -21.22 -28.98
N ILE A 645 -34.70 -19.90 -28.87
CA ILE A 645 -35.55 -18.88 -29.51
C ILE A 645 -35.40 -18.92 -31.04
N ARG A 646 -34.17 -19.05 -31.56
CA ARG A 646 -33.92 -19.20 -33.00
C ARG A 646 -34.61 -20.44 -33.55
N HIS A 647 -34.46 -21.60 -32.92
CA HIS A 647 -35.10 -22.84 -33.38
C HIS A 647 -36.63 -22.72 -33.30
N SER A 648 -37.17 -22.08 -32.26
CA SER A 648 -38.61 -21.79 -32.17
C SER A 648 -39.09 -20.88 -33.31
N LEU A 649 -38.30 -19.87 -33.70
CA LEU A 649 -38.58 -19.02 -34.86
C LEU A 649 -38.55 -19.82 -36.16
N GLU A 650 -37.51 -20.63 -36.37
CA GLU A 650 -37.32 -21.48 -37.56
C GLU A 650 -38.44 -22.55 -37.70
N MET A 651 -38.94 -23.07 -36.57
CA MET A 651 -40.11 -23.94 -36.50
C MET A 651 -41.45 -23.21 -36.75
N THR A 652 -41.57 -21.92 -36.43
CA THR A 652 -42.76 -21.12 -36.80
C THR A 652 -42.71 -20.66 -38.26
N GLU A 653 -41.53 -20.32 -38.78
CA GLU A 653 -41.33 -20.01 -40.20
C GLU A 653 -41.64 -21.19 -41.12
N SER A 654 -41.10 -22.38 -40.82
CA SER A 654 -41.37 -23.59 -41.60
C SER A 654 -42.87 -23.94 -41.60
N ARG A 655 -43.53 -23.80 -40.44
CA ARG A 655 -44.99 -23.98 -40.33
C ARG A 655 -45.76 -22.93 -41.14
N ASN A 656 -45.30 -21.67 -41.17
CA ASN A 656 -45.86 -20.60 -41.99
C ASN A 656 -45.66 -20.85 -43.50
N LYS A 657 -44.46 -21.30 -43.91
CA LYS A 657 -44.14 -21.72 -45.29
C LYS A 657 -45.03 -22.88 -45.75
N SER A 658 -45.30 -23.86 -44.88
CA SER A 658 -46.27 -24.94 -45.15
C SER A 658 -47.71 -24.43 -45.28
N ILE A 659 -48.14 -23.49 -44.44
CA ILE A 659 -49.47 -22.84 -44.55
C ILE A 659 -49.58 -22.05 -45.86
N GLN A 660 -48.56 -21.27 -46.23
CA GLN A 660 -48.50 -20.55 -47.51
C GLN A 660 -48.57 -21.51 -48.70
N SER A 661 -47.85 -22.63 -48.64
CA SER A 661 -47.88 -23.67 -49.67
C SER A 661 -49.27 -24.32 -49.79
N TYR A 662 -49.94 -24.58 -48.66
CA TYR A 662 -51.31 -25.10 -48.64
C TYR A 662 -52.34 -24.10 -49.15
N VAL A 663 -52.21 -22.81 -48.79
CA VAL A 663 -53.05 -21.73 -49.34
C VAL A 663 -52.82 -21.57 -50.85
N GLN A 664 -51.58 -21.72 -51.32
CA GLN A 664 -51.29 -21.68 -52.76
C GLN A 664 -51.86 -22.91 -53.49
N PHE A 665 -51.78 -24.10 -52.90
CA PHE A 665 -52.46 -25.30 -53.42
C PHE A 665 -53.98 -25.10 -53.50
N LEU A 666 -54.61 -24.56 -52.45
CA LEU A 666 -56.05 -24.25 -52.45
C LEU A 666 -56.41 -23.22 -53.53
N LYS A 667 -55.61 -22.17 -53.72
CA LYS A 667 -55.82 -21.20 -54.82
C LYS A 667 -55.74 -21.86 -56.20
N THR A 668 -54.72 -22.69 -56.43
CA THR A 668 -54.53 -23.38 -57.72
C THR A 668 -55.66 -24.38 -57.99
N SER A 669 -56.06 -25.17 -56.99
CA SER A 669 -57.19 -26.10 -57.11
C SER A 669 -58.54 -25.39 -57.25
N TYR A 670 -58.70 -24.20 -56.65
CA TYR A 670 -59.90 -23.39 -56.85
C TYR A 670 -59.98 -22.83 -58.27
N ALA A 671 -58.89 -22.25 -58.79
CA ALA A 671 -58.82 -21.82 -60.19
C ALA A 671 -59.15 -23.00 -61.14
N ALA A 672 -58.49 -24.14 -60.97
CA ALA A 672 -58.69 -25.34 -61.77
C ALA A 672 -60.05 -26.07 -61.58
N MET A 673 -60.98 -25.54 -60.78
CA MET A 673 -62.39 -26.00 -60.72
C MET A 673 -63.40 -24.95 -61.18
N PHE A 674 -62.98 -23.71 -61.43
CA PHE A 674 -63.88 -22.59 -61.78
C PHE A 674 -63.43 -21.81 -63.03
N GLU A 675 -62.33 -22.21 -63.67
CA GLU A 675 -61.98 -21.97 -65.08
C GLU A 675 -62.34 -23.21 -65.93
#